data_AF-A0A1I2GCH8-F1
#
_entry.id   AF-A0A1I2GCH8-F1
#
_cell.length_a   1.000
_cell.length_b   1.000
_cell.length_c   1.000
_cell.angle_alpha   90.00
_cell.angle_beta   90.00
_cell.angle_gamma   90.00
#
_symmetry.space_group_name_H-M   'P 1'
#
loop_
_entity.id
_entity.type
_entity.pdbx_description
1 polymer ?
#
loop_
_entity_poly.entity_id
_entity_poly.type
_entity_poly.pdbx_seq_one_letter_code
_entity_poly.pdbx_strand_id
1 'polypeptide(L)'
;MANDDGATSLRFDQPANSPDSPVRLVFGDEGGGTTRPPVQLAGTGRITGLQGVVPLRVVSRIAATGSITGLRGHVEARYLVNVDRPVAGDVASSWQQGRKAFGGGLQGWQQGTRAHAAVAVLAQPAQPVQAMLQGRWQQSARWAQIARVADEQARRLAVPPAAQRLQQAVQLRTAVRGGFEQAAGLRVAALQPFQQAARLRAQALQRFERAGQLALLQVSGFRRGLPQGRGWQLAFEQGRKPPPGISAWQPVPPLPDPCYVPALPARLLFEMPAGSGASPVGLVFVCERHTGTAPQPQFVIPLLRVYMSVNTIDAVLLPSLERVQLQGISITADDDGFGWSMSARGPVHLLDQLAPSGGLPARVRVTINGIAWVFAIDPPERSRKFGDHGVQVRGASVTSLLGAPHMPASVWSNSSDMTAQQLALQALDMTGVSLDWAMQDWLVPAGAWSHQGSPLSVVQRIAEAAGGVVRSHCVDARLQIAPRYAVMPWDWASAVPTVRMPGQIITADTLQALGAARYDAVYVSGETGAGVLGHVVRAGSAGEVLAPQVTDALVTHVDAARQRGSAVIAAAAITHRHPITLPLLTGGTNPGLILPGYLIEVQEPAETWRGLVRGITITADMPTVRQQLAVERTSSAPKGLGAGSASSNLYKRLLDLQPEAPVQTGVVQSVNGAVARVQLTGTGVVSVRNPLQIAAGQSVFVQGGAITGTAPQLPVTRIEI
;
A
#
# COMPACT_ATOMS: atom_id res chain seq x y z
N MET A 1 27.57 49.67 -9.92
CA MET A 1 28.30 49.60 -11.20
C MET A 1 29.50 48.69 -11.00
N ALA A 2 29.54 47.59 -11.77
CA ALA A 2 30.62 46.63 -12.11
C ALA A 2 31.61 46.20 -10.99
N ASN A 3 31.61 44.94 -10.50
CA ASN A 3 32.08 43.66 -11.08
C ASN A 3 33.54 43.64 -11.53
N ASP A 4 34.35 42.80 -10.85
CA ASP A 4 35.34 41.95 -11.51
C ASP A 4 35.56 40.66 -10.70
N ASP A 5 35.54 39.54 -11.42
CA ASP A 5 35.35 38.16 -10.97
C ASP A 5 36.65 37.52 -10.42
N GLY A 6 36.58 37.00 -9.19
CA GLY A 6 37.66 36.21 -8.58
C GLY A 6 37.60 34.73 -9.00
N ALA A 7 38.27 34.37 -10.09
CA ALA A 7 38.53 32.97 -10.43
C ALA A 7 39.56 32.36 -9.47
N THR A 8 39.18 31.30 -8.74
CA THR A 8 40.11 30.51 -7.91
C THR A 8 40.41 29.19 -8.63
N SER A 9 41.67 28.98 -9.04
CA SER A 9 42.13 27.73 -9.64
C SER A 9 42.34 26.65 -8.58
N LEU A 10 41.73 25.47 -8.74
CA LEU A 10 41.99 24.30 -7.91
C LEU A 10 43.00 23.37 -8.60
N ARG A 11 44.03 22.97 -7.86
CA ARG A 11 45.05 22.00 -8.26
C ARG A 11 44.74 20.66 -7.56
N PHE A 12 44.78 19.55 -8.28
CA PHE A 12 44.37 18.23 -7.77
C PHE A 12 45.59 17.32 -7.50
N ASP A 13 45.53 16.57 -6.40
CA ASP A 13 46.60 15.68 -5.90
C ASP A 13 46.35 14.18 -6.16
N GLN A 14 45.37 13.80 -6.99
CA GLN A 14 45.16 12.39 -7.37
C GLN A 14 44.82 12.21 -8.86
N PRO A 15 45.34 11.15 -9.51
CA PRO A 15 45.04 10.86 -10.91
C PRO A 15 43.60 10.31 -11.09
N ALA A 16 43.03 10.57 -12.27
CA ALA A 16 41.71 10.13 -12.68
C ALA A 16 41.55 8.59 -12.68
N ASN A 17 40.32 8.12 -12.43
CA ASN A 17 39.99 6.70 -12.54
C ASN A 17 40.11 6.20 -13.99
N SER A 18 40.46 4.91 -14.14
CA SER A 18 40.64 4.21 -15.41
C SER A 18 39.42 4.32 -16.35
N PRO A 19 39.62 4.41 -17.69
CA PRO A 19 38.54 4.46 -18.68
C PRO A 19 37.63 3.21 -18.75
N ASP A 20 37.90 2.14 -18.01
CA ASP A 20 37.07 0.92 -17.94
C ASP A 20 35.95 0.99 -16.86
N SER A 21 35.49 2.20 -16.49
CA SER A 21 34.37 2.37 -15.56
C SER A 21 33.02 2.10 -16.26
N PRO A 22 32.17 1.18 -15.78
CA PRO A 22 31.01 0.67 -16.51
C PRO A 22 29.78 1.62 -16.57
N VAL A 23 29.93 2.92 -16.31
CA VAL A 23 28.79 3.85 -16.14
C VAL A 23 28.75 4.91 -17.24
N ARG A 24 27.60 5.03 -17.94
CA ARG A 24 27.24 6.20 -18.78
C ARG A 24 26.23 7.08 -18.04
N LEU A 25 26.46 8.39 -17.98
CA LEU A 25 25.58 9.41 -17.39
C LEU A 25 24.83 10.18 -18.50
N VAL A 26 23.57 10.55 -18.25
CA VAL A 26 22.74 11.41 -19.13
C VAL A 26 22.00 12.45 -18.26
N PHE A 27 21.85 13.69 -18.75
CA PHE A 27 21.31 14.85 -18.00
C PHE A 27 20.12 15.53 -18.72
N GLY A 28 19.17 16.10 -17.95
CA GLY A 28 18.02 16.90 -18.41
C GLY A 28 17.30 17.62 -17.23
N ASP A 29 16.57 18.72 -17.52
CA ASP A 29 16.34 19.81 -16.55
C ASP A 29 14.98 20.58 -16.67
N GLU A 30 14.64 21.40 -15.63
CA GLU A 30 13.63 22.52 -15.47
C GLU A 30 12.39 22.31 -14.58
N GLY A 31 12.10 23.04 -13.47
CA GLY A 31 12.72 24.20 -12.79
C GLY A 31 12.00 24.66 -11.47
N GLY A 32 12.78 25.28 -10.55
CA GLY A 32 12.44 26.32 -9.51
C GLY A 32 11.56 25.99 -8.28
N GLY A 33 11.85 26.29 -6.99
CA GLY A 33 12.96 26.95 -6.29
C GLY A 33 12.47 27.97 -5.23
N THR A 34 12.82 27.80 -3.93
CA THR A 34 13.35 28.86 -3.02
C THR A 34 13.88 28.27 -1.70
N THR A 35 15.02 28.78 -1.24
CA THR A 35 15.75 28.46 0.03
C THR A 35 16.20 29.81 0.67
N ARG A 36 16.54 29.98 1.97
CA ARG A 36 17.78 29.59 2.74
C ARG A 36 17.92 30.61 3.95
N PRO A 37 18.98 30.63 4.81
CA PRO A 37 19.56 29.68 5.79
C PRO A 37 19.80 30.31 7.21
N PRO A 38 20.54 29.65 8.14
CA PRO A 38 21.50 30.41 8.97
C PRO A 38 22.88 29.74 9.23
N VAL A 39 23.78 30.59 9.76
CA VAL A 39 25.24 30.51 10.00
C VAL A 39 25.62 29.84 11.34
N GLN A 40 26.85 29.32 11.48
CA GLN A 40 27.43 28.77 12.72
C GLN A 40 28.64 29.58 13.26
N LEU A 41 28.79 29.59 14.58
CA LEU A 41 29.95 30.08 15.36
C LEU A 41 30.21 29.15 16.57
N ALA A 42 31.48 29.02 16.99
CA ALA A 42 31.95 28.10 18.04
C ALA A 42 32.70 28.83 19.19
N GLY A 43 32.71 28.23 20.40
CA GLY A 43 33.47 28.69 21.58
C GLY A 43 33.66 27.59 22.65
N THR A 44 34.69 27.74 23.51
CA THR A 44 35.16 26.74 24.51
C THR A 44 35.10 27.25 25.97
N GLY A 45 34.87 26.39 26.97
CA GLY A 45 34.95 26.73 28.41
C GLY A 45 34.91 25.56 29.41
N ARG A 46 35.41 25.79 30.64
CA ARG A 46 35.58 24.87 31.80
C ARG A 46 34.34 24.79 32.68
N ILE A 47 34.10 23.67 33.39
CA ILE A 47 33.05 23.58 34.44
C ILE A 47 33.62 23.10 35.77
N THR A 48 33.44 23.96 36.78
CA THR A 48 33.50 23.69 38.23
C THR A 48 32.07 23.70 38.77
N GLY A 49 31.73 22.82 39.73
CA GLY A 49 30.50 22.92 40.50
C GLY A 49 29.42 21.89 40.11
N LEU A 50 29.28 20.88 40.95
CA LEU A 50 28.29 19.80 40.94
C LEU A 50 26.91 20.29 41.43
N GLN A 51 25.80 19.65 41.02
CA GLN A 51 24.76 19.01 41.87
C GLN A 51 23.40 18.85 41.15
N GLY A 52 22.73 17.68 41.32
CA GLY A 52 21.29 17.53 41.07
C GLY A 52 20.85 16.21 40.39
N VAL A 53 19.74 15.63 40.87
CA VAL A 53 19.20 14.29 40.56
C VAL A 53 17.98 14.39 39.61
N VAL A 54 17.72 13.34 38.79
CA VAL A 54 16.39 12.71 38.48
C VAL A 54 16.51 11.76 37.25
N PRO A 55 15.72 10.66 37.17
CA PRO A 55 16.09 9.41 36.51
C PRO A 55 15.51 9.26 35.10
N LEU A 56 16.22 8.54 34.22
CA LEU A 56 15.71 8.14 32.91
C LEU A 56 16.01 6.66 32.62
N ARG A 57 14.96 5.93 32.25
CA ARG A 57 14.99 4.56 31.72
C ARG A 57 15.26 4.62 30.21
N VAL A 58 16.04 3.66 29.72
CA VAL A 58 16.32 3.31 28.31
C VAL A 58 17.58 3.94 27.70
N VAL A 59 18.33 3.08 27.01
CA VAL A 59 19.70 3.25 26.51
C VAL A 59 19.72 4.03 25.18
N SER A 60 20.48 5.12 25.12
CA SER A 60 21.09 5.61 23.87
C SER A 60 22.53 6.07 24.14
N ARG A 61 23.43 5.79 23.19
CA ARG A 61 24.84 6.18 23.26
C ARG A 61 24.96 7.68 22.98
N ILE A 62 25.51 8.43 23.92
CA ILE A 62 26.07 9.77 23.68
C ILE A 62 27.58 9.64 23.86
N ALA A 63 28.35 10.12 22.87
CA ALA A 63 29.79 10.30 22.99
C ALA A 63 30.07 11.79 23.20
N ALA A 64 30.65 12.14 24.34
CA ALA A 64 31.27 13.43 24.60
C ALA A 64 32.68 13.18 25.11
N THR A 65 33.69 13.72 24.44
CA THR A 65 35.10 13.66 24.85
C THR A 65 35.45 14.87 25.70
N GLY A 66 35.75 14.63 26.97
CA GLY A 66 36.35 15.58 27.90
C GLY A 66 37.03 14.82 29.03
N SER A 67 38.22 15.25 29.47
CA SER A 67 38.98 14.59 30.52
C SER A 67 38.46 14.97 31.91
N ILE A 68 38.06 13.97 32.69
CA ILE A 68 37.72 14.11 34.12
C ILE A 68 38.83 13.43 34.92
N THR A 69 39.55 14.20 35.73
CA THR A 69 40.53 13.65 36.67
C THR A 69 39.88 13.44 38.03
N GLY A 70 39.77 12.16 38.45
CA GLY A 70 39.51 11.76 39.83
C GLY A 70 38.05 11.48 40.18
N LEU A 71 37.66 10.19 40.19
CA LEU A 71 36.51 9.72 40.96
C LEU A 71 36.81 8.31 41.51
N ARG A 72 36.69 8.14 42.83
CA ARG A 72 36.69 6.84 43.52
C ARG A 72 35.30 6.64 44.13
N GLY A 73 34.72 5.47 43.94
CA GLY A 73 33.45 5.08 44.57
C GLY A 73 33.22 3.57 44.41
N HIS A 74 32.65 2.95 45.45
CA HIS A 74 32.39 1.52 45.55
C HIS A 74 30.89 1.26 45.48
N VAL A 75 30.44 0.18 44.85
CA VAL A 75 29.06 -0.30 44.91
C VAL A 75 29.05 -1.82 44.95
N GLU A 76 28.35 -2.36 45.95
CA GLU A 76 28.04 -3.77 46.11
C GLU A 76 26.54 -3.98 45.82
N ALA A 77 26.19 -5.01 45.04
CA ALA A 77 24.81 -5.48 44.97
C ALA A 77 24.75 -6.98 44.61
N ARG A 78 24.11 -7.76 45.48
CA ARG A 78 23.74 -9.17 45.30
C ARG A 78 22.29 -9.27 44.84
N TYR A 79 21.98 -10.22 43.95
CA TYR A 79 20.61 -10.66 43.71
C TYR A 79 20.56 -12.17 43.37
N LEU A 80 19.70 -12.88 44.10
CA LEU A 80 19.37 -14.30 43.97
C LEU A 80 17.89 -14.43 43.59
N VAL A 81 17.54 -15.54 42.93
CA VAL A 81 16.36 -16.43 43.18
C VAL A 81 15.67 -16.93 41.90
N ASN A 82 15.80 -18.26 41.74
CA ASN A 82 14.83 -19.34 41.42
C ASN A 82 13.74 -19.22 40.32
N VAL A 83 13.80 -20.20 39.39
CA VAL A 83 12.77 -21.16 38.84
C VAL A 83 11.37 -20.58 38.48
N ASP A 84 10.70 -20.84 37.33
CA ASP A 84 10.24 -22.11 36.72
C ASP A 84 9.66 -21.87 35.28
N ARG A 85 9.43 -22.94 34.50
CA ARG A 85 8.92 -22.93 33.09
C ARG A 85 7.38 -22.74 33.00
N PRO A 86 6.82 -22.35 31.83
CA PRO A 86 6.32 -23.35 30.87
C PRO A 86 6.49 -22.97 29.38
N VAL A 87 6.31 -23.98 28.52
CA VAL A 87 6.49 -23.95 27.05
C VAL A 87 5.18 -23.57 26.36
N ALA A 88 5.24 -22.62 25.42
CA ALA A 88 4.27 -22.47 24.34
C ALA A 88 4.99 -22.03 23.05
N GLY A 89 4.62 -22.66 21.94
CA GLY A 89 4.59 -22.03 20.61
C GLY A 89 5.86 -22.07 19.77
N ASP A 90 5.76 -22.84 18.69
CA ASP A 90 6.46 -22.76 17.41
C ASP A 90 7.15 -21.44 17.03
N VAL A 91 8.29 -21.50 16.34
CA VAL A 91 8.40 -21.44 14.86
C VAL A 91 9.89 -21.29 14.49
N ALA A 92 10.23 -21.98 13.40
CA ALA A 92 11.43 -21.87 12.59
C ALA A 92 12.06 -20.46 12.47
N SER A 93 13.39 -20.39 12.53
CA SER A 93 14.24 -20.32 11.31
C SER A 93 15.70 -19.98 11.61
N SER A 94 16.55 -20.49 10.72
CA SER A 94 18.01 -20.35 10.58
C SER A 94 18.48 -18.88 10.43
N TRP A 95 19.52 -18.41 11.14
CA TRP A 95 21.00 -18.59 10.94
C TRP A 95 21.46 -17.92 9.62
N GLN A 96 22.53 -17.11 9.47
CA GLN A 96 23.57 -16.55 10.35
C GLN A 96 24.51 -15.58 9.55
N GLN A 97 25.15 -14.61 10.25
CA GLN A 97 26.56 -14.08 10.22
C GLN A 97 27.33 -13.78 8.90
N GLY A 98 28.26 -12.80 8.78
CA GLY A 98 28.82 -11.79 9.69
C GLY A 98 30.26 -11.34 9.27
N ARG A 99 30.79 -10.21 9.80
CA ARG A 99 32.20 -9.92 10.28
C ARG A 99 32.51 -8.39 10.32
N LYS A 100 33.34 -7.81 11.21
CA LYS A 100 34.22 -8.25 12.32
C LYS A 100 34.65 -7.03 13.18
N ALA A 101 34.72 -7.14 14.51
CA ALA A 101 35.67 -6.40 15.36
C ALA A 101 35.86 -7.13 16.70
N PHE A 102 37.08 -7.05 17.23
CA PHE A 102 37.70 -7.96 18.19
C PHE A 102 37.65 -7.39 19.62
N GLY A 103 37.38 -8.22 20.64
CA GLY A 103 37.58 -7.86 22.04
C GLY A 103 36.87 -8.80 23.02
N GLY A 104 37.62 -9.68 23.70
CA GLY A 104 37.09 -10.46 24.83
C GLY A 104 37.37 -11.98 24.84
N GLY A 105 38.54 -12.43 24.37
CA GLY A 105 38.88 -13.86 24.29
C GLY A 105 39.52 -14.51 25.53
N LEU A 106 39.65 -13.80 26.66
CA LEU A 106 40.44 -14.30 27.81
C LEU A 106 39.63 -14.84 29.00
N GLN A 107 38.30 -14.69 29.03
CA GLN A 107 37.49 -15.19 30.17
C GLN A 107 36.79 -16.55 29.92
N GLY A 108 36.62 -16.98 28.67
CA GLY A 108 35.92 -18.24 28.36
C GLY A 108 36.70 -19.51 28.72
N TRP A 109 38.04 -19.44 28.79
CA TRP A 109 38.89 -20.62 29.01
C TRP A 109 38.91 -21.08 30.48
N GLN A 110 38.65 -20.18 31.43
CA GLN A 110 38.62 -20.50 32.86
C GLN A 110 37.27 -21.07 33.34
N GLN A 111 36.18 -20.89 32.59
CA GLN A 111 34.88 -21.50 32.92
C GLN A 111 34.74 -22.92 32.37
N GLY A 112 35.32 -23.23 31.20
CA GLY A 112 35.28 -24.58 30.61
C GLY A 112 36.07 -25.64 31.38
N THR A 113 37.17 -25.25 32.04
CA THR A 113 37.99 -26.16 32.86
C THR A 113 37.32 -26.52 34.19
N ARG A 114 36.52 -25.62 34.79
CA ARG A 114 35.74 -25.93 36.01
C ARG A 114 34.54 -26.84 35.76
N ALA A 115 33.92 -26.76 34.59
CA ALA A 115 32.81 -27.65 34.23
C ALA A 115 33.27 -29.11 34.00
N HIS A 116 34.46 -29.31 33.44
CA HIS A 116 35.01 -30.67 33.25
C HIS A 116 35.44 -31.34 34.57
N ALA A 117 35.92 -30.59 35.56
CA ALA A 117 36.25 -31.14 36.87
C ALA A 117 34.99 -31.57 37.64
N ALA A 118 33.88 -30.85 37.53
CA ALA A 118 32.62 -31.20 38.19
C ALA A 118 31.94 -32.45 37.59
N VAL A 119 32.11 -32.69 36.28
CA VAL A 119 31.55 -33.87 35.61
C VAL A 119 32.41 -35.12 35.83
N ALA A 120 33.73 -34.98 36.00
CA ALA A 120 34.61 -36.10 36.35
C ALA A 120 34.39 -36.63 37.78
N VAL A 121 34.01 -35.75 38.72
CA VAL A 121 33.69 -36.14 40.12
C VAL A 121 32.36 -36.90 40.23
N LEU A 122 31.40 -36.65 39.33
CA LEU A 122 30.12 -37.37 39.30
C LEU A 122 30.17 -38.72 38.58
N ALA A 123 31.27 -39.04 37.90
CA ALA A 123 31.46 -40.29 37.17
C ALA A 123 32.17 -41.42 37.97
N GLN A 124 32.47 -41.19 39.25
CA GLN A 124 32.84 -42.24 40.21
C GLN A 124 31.91 -42.11 41.42
N PRO A 125 30.94 -43.02 41.65
CA PRO A 125 31.21 -44.44 41.95
C PRO A 125 30.13 -45.42 41.41
N ALA A 126 30.49 -46.36 40.53
CA ALA A 126 29.58 -47.42 40.08
C ALA A 126 29.58 -48.68 40.97
N GLN A 127 30.42 -48.75 42.00
CA GLN A 127 30.54 -49.93 42.88
C GLN A 127 29.52 -50.04 44.03
N PRO A 128 28.98 -48.96 44.66
CA PRO A 128 28.03 -49.12 45.77
C PRO A 128 26.60 -49.50 45.31
N VAL A 129 26.28 -49.36 44.01
CA VAL A 129 24.98 -49.75 43.44
C VAL A 129 24.85 -51.27 43.31
N GLN A 130 25.94 -51.99 43.01
CA GLN A 130 25.93 -53.45 42.92
C GLN A 130 25.71 -54.12 44.29
N ALA A 131 26.32 -53.58 45.35
CA ALA A 131 26.13 -54.09 46.72
C ALA A 131 24.69 -53.88 47.21
N MET A 132 24.09 -52.72 46.89
CA MET A 132 22.70 -52.43 47.25
C MET A 132 21.70 -53.30 46.47
N LEU A 133 22.00 -53.62 45.20
CA LEU A 133 21.20 -54.55 44.38
C LEU A 133 21.32 -56.00 44.85
N GLN A 134 22.53 -56.46 45.21
CA GLN A 134 22.70 -57.79 45.79
C GLN A 134 21.97 -57.93 47.14
N GLY A 135 22.04 -56.91 48.01
CA GLY A 135 21.30 -56.90 49.29
C GLY A 135 19.78 -56.99 49.10
N ARG A 136 19.22 -56.23 48.14
CA ARG A 136 17.79 -56.30 47.81
C ARG A 136 17.41 -57.62 47.14
N TRP A 137 18.29 -58.21 46.33
CA TRP A 137 18.06 -59.51 45.70
C TRP A 137 18.09 -60.67 46.71
N GLN A 138 19.01 -60.63 47.68
CA GLN A 138 19.05 -61.62 48.77
C GLN A 138 17.82 -61.49 49.70
N GLN A 139 17.35 -60.27 49.98
CA GLN A 139 16.09 -60.06 50.69
C GLN A 139 14.89 -60.58 49.90
N SER A 140 14.80 -60.32 48.59
CA SER A 140 13.68 -60.80 47.77
C SER A 140 13.66 -62.33 47.62
N ALA A 141 14.83 -62.98 47.56
CA ALA A 141 14.94 -64.44 47.59
C ALA A 141 14.45 -65.03 48.91
N ARG A 142 14.74 -64.38 50.05
CA ARG A 142 14.25 -64.79 51.38
C ARG A 142 12.73 -64.67 51.49
N TRP A 143 12.17 -63.55 51.03
CA TRP A 143 10.72 -63.36 50.97
C TRP A 143 10.03 -64.33 50.01
N ALA A 144 10.67 -64.69 48.90
CA ALA A 144 10.16 -65.70 47.99
C ALA A 144 10.14 -67.10 48.63
N GLN A 145 11.11 -67.46 49.46
CA GLN A 145 11.08 -68.70 50.23
C GLN A 145 9.97 -68.70 51.29
N ILE A 146 9.81 -67.62 52.06
CA ILE A 146 8.74 -67.50 53.07
C ILE A 146 7.37 -67.59 52.39
N ALA A 147 7.19 -66.94 51.24
CA ALA A 147 5.96 -67.01 50.47
C ALA A 147 5.70 -68.41 49.89
N ARG A 148 6.73 -69.16 49.49
CA ARG A 148 6.58 -70.56 49.04
C ARG A 148 6.15 -71.48 50.19
N VAL A 149 6.74 -71.33 51.38
CA VAL A 149 6.34 -72.11 52.56
C VAL A 149 4.89 -71.80 52.95
N ALA A 150 4.48 -70.52 52.88
CA ALA A 150 3.10 -70.12 53.11
C ALA A 150 2.13 -70.66 52.03
N ASP A 151 2.52 -70.67 50.75
CA ASP A 151 1.72 -71.23 49.65
C ASP A 151 1.59 -72.76 49.77
N GLU A 152 2.64 -73.48 50.20
CA GLU A 152 2.61 -74.92 50.46
C GLU A 152 1.72 -75.28 51.66
N GLN A 153 1.70 -74.46 52.72
CA GLN A 153 0.77 -74.63 53.85
C GLN A 153 -0.68 -74.33 53.44
N ALA A 154 -0.92 -73.30 52.61
CA ALA A 154 -2.25 -72.95 52.12
C ALA A 154 -2.84 -74.00 51.16
N ARG A 155 -2.00 -74.62 50.31
CA ARG A 155 -2.44 -75.71 49.41
C ARG A 155 -2.90 -76.97 50.15
N ARG A 156 -2.38 -77.24 51.35
CA ARG A 156 -2.80 -78.40 52.17
C ARG A 156 -4.17 -78.22 52.83
N LEU A 157 -4.71 -76.99 52.86
CA LEU A 157 -5.99 -76.64 53.52
C LEU A 157 -7.10 -76.26 52.51
N ALA A 158 -6.91 -76.54 51.21
CA ALA A 158 -7.76 -76.00 50.16
C ALA A 158 -9.14 -76.71 50.05
N VAL A 159 -10.19 -76.01 50.49
CA VAL A 159 -11.61 -76.34 50.24
C VAL A 159 -12.05 -75.71 48.89
N PRO A 160 -13.00 -76.31 48.14
CA PRO A 160 -13.17 -76.07 46.70
C PRO A 160 -13.34 -74.63 46.17
N PRO A 161 -13.89 -73.62 46.89
CA PRO A 161 -14.01 -72.29 46.29
C PRO A 161 -12.70 -71.46 46.30
N ALA A 162 -11.69 -71.83 47.10
CA ALA A 162 -10.41 -71.10 47.16
C ALA A 162 -9.41 -71.54 46.07
N ALA A 163 -9.43 -72.82 45.70
CA ALA A 163 -8.53 -73.39 44.68
C ALA A 163 -8.77 -72.77 43.29
N GLN A 164 -10.02 -72.48 42.95
CA GLN A 164 -10.40 -71.94 41.64
C GLN A 164 -9.94 -70.49 41.44
N ARG A 165 -9.98 -69.66 42.51
CA ARG A 165 -9.45 -68.28 42.46
C ARG A 165 -7.92 -68.27 42.33
N LEU A 166 -7.24 -69.22 42.96
CA LEU A 166 -5.79 -69.37 42.84
C LEU A 166 -5.38 -69.75 41.40
N GLN A 167 -6.12 -70.65 40.75
CA GLN A 167 -5.89 -71.01 39.35
C GLN A 167 -6.03 -69.81 38.40
N GLN A 168 -7.08 -68.99 38.58
CA GLN A 168 -7.26 -67.77 37.79
C GLN A 168 -6.13 -66.75 38.00
N ALA A 169 -5.67 -66.58 39.25
CA ALA A 169 -4.55 -65.69 39.56
C ALA A 169 -3.22 -66.16 38.94
N VAL A 170 -2.98 -67.48 38.89
CA VAL A 170 -1.79 -68.05 38.23
C VAL A 170 -1.82 -67.79 36.73
N GLN A 171 -2.98 -67.97 36.07
CA GLN A 171 -3.11 -67.71 34.63
C GLN A 171 -2.90 -66.23 34.27
N LEU A 172 -3.46 -65.31 35.05
CA LEU A 172 -3.22 -63.87 34.89
C LEU A 172 -1.74 -63.53 35.06
N ARG A 173 -1.05 -64.15 36.02
CA ARG A 173 0.38 -63.91 36.27
C ARG A 173 1.26 -64.42 35.12
N THR A 174 0.91 -65.55 34.51
CA THR A 174 1.61 -66.06 33.32
C THR A 174 1.39 -65.17 32.10
N ALA A 175 0.19 -64.62 31.90
CA ALA A 175 -0.08 -63.69 30.81
C ALA A 175 0.70 -62.37 30.95
N VAL A 176 0.75 -61.79 32.16
CA VAL A 176 1.54 -60.58 32.44
C VAL A 176 3.03 -60.84 32.23
N ARG A 177 3.54 -62.02 32.60
CA ARG A 177 4.94 -62.39 32.38
C ARG A 177 5.27 -62.51 30.89
N GLY A 178 4.40 -63.12 30.09
CA GLY A 178 4.55 -63.20 28.63
C GLY A 178 4.61 -61.81 27.97
N GLY A 179 3.77 -60.87 28.41
CA GLY A 179 3.82 -59.48 27.96
C GLY A 179 5.13 -58.77 28.31
N PHE A 180 5.68 -59.03 29.50
CA PHE A 180 6.97 -58.47 29.92
C PHE A 180 8.15 -59.03 29.14
N GLU A 181 8.11 -60.33 28.79
CA GLU A 181 9.14 -60.99 27.98
C GLU A 181 9.12 -60.48 26.52
N GLN A 182 7.93 -60.23 25.94
CA GLN A 182 7.80 -59.56 24.64
C GLN A 182 8.31 -58.11 24.67
N ALA A 183 7.97 -57.35 25.71
CA ALA A 183 8.46 -55.97 25.86
C ALA A 183 9.99 -55.90 26.03
N ALA A 184 10.59 -56.88 26.72
CA ALA A 184 12.04 -56.98 26.84
C ALA A 184 12.72 -57.26 25.48
N GLY A 185 12.15 -58.14 24.66
CA GLY A 185 12.63 -58.40 23.30
C GLY A 185 12.61 -57.16 22.39
N LEU A 186 11.51 -56.41 22.43
CA LEU A 186 11.38 -55.13 21.70
C LEU A 186 12.39 -54.08 22.19
N ARG A 187 12.71 -54.07 23.49
CA ARG A 187 13.72 -53.17 24.06
C ARG A 187 15.14 -53.51 23.57
N VAL A 188 15.47 -54.78 23.41
CA VAL A 188 16.77 -55.22 22.86
C VAL A 188 16.89 -54.83 21.39
N ALA A 189 15.82 -55.00 20.59
CA ALA A 189 15.79 -54.57 19.20
C ALA A 189 15.94 -53.04 19.04
N ALA A 190 15.37 -52.25 19.96
CA ALA A 190 15.53 -50.78 19.97
C ALA A 190 16.92 -50.30 20.45
N LEU A 191 17.61 -51.09 21.28
CA LEU A 191 18.95 -50.75 21.80
C LEU A 191 20.09 -51.14 20.85
N GLN A 192 19.86 -52.10 19.95
CA GLN A 192 20.87 -52.58 19.01
C GLN A 192 21.41 -51.49 18.05
N PRO A 193 20.58 -50.62 17.44
CA PRO A 193 21.07 -49.52 16.60
C PRO A 193 21.93 -48.53 17.39
N PHE A 194 21.57 -48.29 18.65
CA PHE A 194 22.30 -47.35 19.50
C PHE A 194 23.68 -47.87 19.91
N GLN A 195 23.77 -49.16 20.25
CA GLN A 195 25.05 -49.82 20.52
C GLN A 195 25.93 -49.90 19.27
N GLN A 196 25.33 -50.13 18.10
CA GLN A 196 26.04 -50.18 16.83
C GLN A 196 26.54 -48.78 16.41
N ALA A 197 25.74 -47.73 16.62
CA ALA A 197 26.15 -46.34 16.42
C ALA A 197 27.29 -45.92 17.37
N ALA A 198 27.25 -46.35 18.64
CA ALA A 198 28.32 -46.10 19.59
C ALA A 198 29.65 -46.79 19.16
N ARG A 199 29.58 -48.03 18.67
CA ARG A 199 30.75 -48.74 18.13
C ARG A 199 31.31 -48.08 16.87
N LEU A 200 30.44 -47.67 15.94
CA LEU A 200 30.85 -46.96 14.72
C LEU A 200 31.49 -45.61 15.05
N ARG A 201 30.97 -44.89 16.05
CA ARG A 201 31.55 -43.64 16.54
C ARG A 201 32.93 -43.85 17.17
N ALA A 202 33.10 -44.91 17.97
CA ALA A 202 34.40 -45.26 18.55
C ALA A 202 35.43 -45.66 17.49
N GLN A 203 35.02 -46.42 16.46
CA GLN A 203 35.89 -46.73 15.32
C GLN A 203 36.27 -45.49 14.50
N ALA A 204 35.34 -44.57 14.29
CA ALA A 204 35.61 -43.31 13.61
C ALA A 204 36.61 -42.45 14.39
N LEU A 205 36.48 -42.37 15.72
CA LEU A 205 37.42 -41.68 16.60
C LEU A 205 38.81 -42.33 16.55
N GLN A 206 38.92 -43.65 16.62
CA GLN A 206 40.21 -44.34 16.47
C GLN A 206 40.87 -44.11 15.11
N ARG A 207 40.10 -44.07 14.02
CA ARG A 207 40.64 -43.76 12.68
C ARG A 207 41.14 -42.32 12.60
N PHE A 208 40.42 -41.39 13.24
CA PHE A 208 40.82 -39.98 13.31
C PHE A 208 42.09 -39.79 14.16
N GLU A 209 42.20 -40.50 15.29
CA GLU A 209 43.40 -40.49 16.13
C GLU A 209 44.62 -41.08 15.41
N ARG A 210 44.46 -42.20 14.68
CA ARG A 210 45.53 -42.75 13.82
C ARG A 210 45.96 -41.79 12.71
N ALA A 211 45.01 -41.10 12.08
CA ALA A 211 45.32 -40.06 11.08
C ALA A 211 46.08 -38.88 11.71
N GLY A 212 45.70 -38.46 12.92
CA GLY A 212 46.40 -37.42 13.67
C GLY A 212 47.84 -37.81 14.05
N GLN A 213 48.07 -39.05 14.45
CA GLN A 213 49.41 -39.55 14.79
C GLN A 213 50.32 -39.70 13.55
N LEU A 214 49.78 -40.14 12.40
CA LEU A 214 50.53 -40.20 11.13
C LEU A 214 50.85 -38.79 10.59
N ALA A 215 49.94 -37.83 10.76
CA ALA A 215 50.19 -36.43 10.41
C ALA A 215 51.27 -35.80 11.30
N LEU A 216 51.33 -36.15 12.59
CA LEU A 216 52.39 -35.70 13.51
C LEU A 216 53.77 -36.25 13.16
N LEU A 217 53.86 -37.49 12.64
CA LEU A 217 55.12 -38.08 12.18
C LEU A 217 55.68 -37.36 10.93
N GLN A 218 54.83 -36.96 9.98
CA GLN A 218 55.25 -36.15 8.82
C GLN A 218 55.75 -34.74 9.17
N VAL A 219 55.34 -34.19 10.32
CA VAL A 219 55.74 -32.83 10.77
C VAL A 219 57.06 -32.84 11.56
N SER A 220 57.60 -34.00 11.93
CA SER A 220 58.82 -34.10 12.76
C SER A 220 60.16 -33.85 12.02
N GLY A 221 60.13 -33.64 10.69
CA GLY A 221 61.33 -33.35 9.90
C GLY A 221 61.63 -31.86 9.64
N PHE A 222 60.71 -30.94 9.93
CA PHE A 222 60.89 -29.52 9.65
C PHE A 222 60.54 -28.68 10.88
N ARG A 223 61.43 -27.74 11.24
CA ARG A 223 61.33 -26.85 12.40
C ARG A 223 59.94 -26.20 12.46
N ARG A 224 59.40 -26.08 13.69
CA ARG A 224 58.08 -25.50 14.04
C ARG A 224 57.75 -24.24 13.22
N GLY A 225 57.00 -24.41 12.13
CA GLY A 225 56.12 -23.38 11.61
C GLY A 225 54.81 -23.42 12.40
N LEU A 226 54.32 -22.27 12.86
CA LEU A 226 52.99 -22.14 13.45
C LEU A 226 51.95 -22.64 12.44
N PRO A 227 51.16 -23.69 12.74
CA PRO A 227 50.07 -24.08 11.86
C PRO A 227 48.98 -23.01 11.93
N GLN A 228 48.96 -22.14 10.92
CA GLN A 228 47.85 -21.23 10.73
C GLN A 228 46.71 -22.04 10.11
N GLY A 229 45.84 -22.59 10.96
CA GLY A 229 44.63 -23.29 10.52
C GLY A 229 43.71 -22.33 9.77
N ARG A 230 43.85 -22.23 8.45
CA ARG A 230 42.80 -21.70 7.59
C ARG A 230 41.70 -22.75 7.57
N GLY A 231 40.63 -22.49 8.30
CA GLY A 231 39.39 -23.26 8.14
C GLY A 231 38.92 -23.08 6.70
N TRP A 232 38.99 -24.15 5.92
CA TRP A 232 38.29 -24.23 4.64
C TRP A 232 36.82 -24.45 4.98
N GLN A 233 36.00 -23.42 4.86
CA GLN A 233 34.55 -23.62 4.81
C GLN A 233 34.26 -24.25 3.44
N LEU A 234 33.92 -25.54 3.45
CA LEU A 234 33.33 -26.17 2.27
C LEU A 234 31.91 -25.59 2.10
N ALA A 235 31.55 -25.23 0.87
CA ALA A 235 30.31 -24.51 0.52
C ALA A 235 29.02 -25.20 1.00
N PHE A 236 29.08 -26.47 1.40
CA PHE A 236 27.93 -27.32 1.71
C PHE A 236 27.51 -27.32 3.19
N GLU A 237 28.22 -26.63 4.09
CA GLU A 237 27.87 -26.60 5.52
C GLU A 237 26.67 -25.69 5.87
N GLN A 238 26.23 -24.84 4.93
CA GLN A 238 25.11 -23.89 5.12
C GLN A 238 23.73 -24.58 5.26
N GLY A 239 23.62 -25.88 4.94
CA GLY A 239 22.38 -26.67 5.06
C GLY A 239 22.26 -27.50 6.34
N ARG A 240 23.22 -27.42 7.27
CA ARG A 240 23.23 -28.32 8.44
C ARG A 240 22.30 -27.82 9.56
N LYS A 241 21.31 -28.64 9.93
CA LYS A 241 20.39 -28.34 11.04
C LYS A 241 21.16 -28.10 12.35
N PRO A 242 20.92 -26.99 13.09
CA PRO A 242 21.62 -26.72 14.34
C PRO A 242 21.34 -27.80 15.41
N PRO A 243 22.29 -28.05 16.34
CA PRO A 243 22.08 -28.95 17.46
C PRO A 243 20.96 -28.46 18.40
N PRO A 244 20.28 -29.37 19.13
CA PRO A 244 19.27 -29.00 20.13
C PRO A 244 19.84 -28.03 21.18
N GLY A 245 19.11 -26.95 21.48
CA GLY A 245 19.47 -25.97 22.50
C GLY A 245 20.08 -24.65 21.98
N ILE A 246 20.26 -24.49 20.67
CA ILE A 246 20.74 -23.24 20.06
C ILE A 246 19.71 -22.72 19.04
N SER A 247 19.07 -21.57 19.32
CA SER A 247 18.28 -20.83 18.33
C SER A 247 19.15 -19.79 17.62
N ALA A 248 18.95 -19.63 16.30
CA ALA A 248 19.53 -18.48 15.61
C ALA A 248 18.80 -17.21 15.99
N TRP A 249 19.54 -16.12 16.11
CA TRP A 249 18.98 -14.78 16.21
C TRP A 249 19.16 -14.02 14.89
N GLN A 250 18.06 -13.39 14.47
CA GLN A 250 17.81 -12.35 13.45
C GLN A 250 17.57 -12.74 11.97
N PRO A 251 16.45 -12.27 11.37
CA PRO A 251 16.20 -12.36 9.93
C PRO A 251 17.15 -11.41 9.17
N VAL A 252 17.77 -11.91 8.11
CA VAL A 252 18.49 -11.08 7.14
C VAL A 252 17.43 -10.40 6.26
N PRO A 253 17.39 -9.05 6.15
CA PRO A 253 16.57 -8.36 5.16
C PRO A 253 16.90 -8.90 3.76
N PRO A 254 15.97 -8.87 2.78
CA PRO A 254 16.33 -9.15 1.40
C PRO A 254 17.59 -8.33 1.06
N LEU A 255 18.59 -8.96 0.43
CA LEU A 255 19.74 -8.21 -0.04
C LEU A 255 19.18 -7.02 -0.83
N PRO A 256 19.67 -5.79 -0.57
CA PRO A 256 19.41 -4.70 -1.49
C PRO A 256 19.74 -5.23 -2.89
N ASP A 257 18.87 -4.95 -3.84
CA ASP A 257 19.12 -5.21 -5.25
C ASP A 257 20.58 -4.85 -5.54
N PRO A 258 21.41 -5.71 -6.19
CA PRO A 258 22.85 -5.45 -6.41
C PRO A 258 23.17 -4.13 -7.12
N CYS A 259 22.14 -3.39 -7.51
CA CYS A 259 22.16 -1.99 -7.87
C CYS A 259 22.84 -1.13 -6.80
N TYR A 260 23.84 -0.38 -7.25
CA TYR A 260 24.51 0.61 -6.42
C TYR A 260 23.51 1.69 -5.97
N VAL A 261 23.21 1.74 -4.67
CA VAL A 261 22.50 2.84 -4.02
C VAL A 261 23.54 3.65 -3.25
N PRO A 262 23.87 4.89 -3.67
CA PRO A 262 24.88 5.67 -2.96
C PRO A 262 24.39 6.02 -1.55
N ALA A 263 25.28 5.93 -0.57
CA ALA A 263 25.01 6.46 0.76
C ALA A 263 24.92 8.00 0.69
N LEU A 264 23.78 8.56 1.09
CA LEU A 264 23.57 10.01 1.07
C LEU A 264 24.15 10.66 2.33
N PRO A 265 24.87 11.79 2.20
CA PRO A 265 25.09 12.55 0.97
C PRO A 265 26.16 11.92 0.05
N ALA A 266 25.78 11.68 -1.21
CA ALA A 266 26.71 11.22 -2.24
C ALA A 266 27.59 12.39 -2.68
N ARG A 267 28.91 12.21 -2.69
CA ARG A 267 29.85 13.22 -3.19
C ARG A 267 30.11 12.92 -4.66
N LEU A 268 29.60 13.76 -5.53
CA LEU A 268 29.71 13.61 -6.99
C LEU A 268 30.72 14.64 -7.50
N LEU A 269 31.64 14.18 -8.34
CA LEU A 269 32.63 15.03 -9.01
C LEU A 269 32.11 15.29 -10.43
N PHE A 270 31.92 16.56 -10.76
CA PHE A 270 31.53 16.99 -12.10
C PHE A 270 32.76 17.58 -12.79
N GLU A 271 33.09 17.09 -13.98
CA GLU A 271 34.22 17.57 -14.78
C GLU A 271 33.91 18.93 -15.44
N MET A 272 32.63 19.25 -15.62
CA MET A 272 32.16 20.56 -16.07
C MET A 272 31.26 21.19 -15.00
N PRO A 273 31.28 22.52 -14.83
CA PRO A 273 30.25 23.21 -14.07
C PRO A 273 28.90 22.90 -14.70
N ALA A 274 27.96 22.33 -13.93
CA ALA A 274 26.56 22.30 -14.33
C ALA A 274 26.13 23.75 -14.54
N GLY A 275 25.69 24.05 -15.76
CA GLY A 275 25.61 25.39 -16.32
C GLY A 275 24.85 26.40 -15.46
N SER A 276 25.42 27.59 -15.41
CA SER A 276 24.79 28.84 -15.03
C SER A 276 23.55 29.13 -15.88
N GLY A 277 22.37 28.93 -15.30
CA GLY A 277 21.10 29.36 -15.88
C GLY A 277 20.20 28.17 -16.19
N ALA A 278 19.24 27.94 -15.29
CA ALA A 278 18.10 27.06 -15.44
C ALA A 278 18.50 25.61 -15.80
N SER A 279 18.71 24.72 -14.83
CA SER A 279 17.70 24.25 -13.89
C SER A 279 18.29 23.20 -12.88
N PRO A 280 17.55 22.52 -11.98
CA PRO A 280 18.13 21.49 -11.11
C PRO A 280 18.32 20.13 -11.83
N VAL A 281 19.56 19.82 -12.19
CA VAL A 281 19.95 18.50 -12.73
C VAL A 281 19.55 17.38 -11.75
N GLY A 282 18.44 16.71 -12.05
CA GLY A 282 17.96 15.55 -11.31
C GLY A 282 18.77 14.30 -11.68
N LEU A 283 19.58 13.80 -10.75
CA LEU A 283 20.32 12.57 -10.97
C LEU A 283 19.44 11.35 -10.68
N VAL A 284 19.11 10.60 -11.73
CA VAL A 284 18.37 9.33 -11.62
C VAL A 284 19.37 8.17 -11.72
N PHE A 285 19.48 7.39 -10.65
CA PHE A 285 20.30 6.17 -10.64
C PHE A 285 19.44 5.00 -11.12
N VAL A 286 19.73 4.47 -12.31
CA VAL A 286 19.05 3.30 -12.89
C VAL A 286 20.00 2.11 -12.90
N CYS A 287 19.48 0.93 -12.58
CA CYS A 287 20.25 -0.31 -12.54
C CYS A 287 20.24 -1.03 -13.89
N GLU A 288 21.41 -1.45 -14.37
CA GLU A 288 21.63 -2.17 -15.64
C GLU A 288 20.81 -3.48 -15.78
N ARG A 289 20.38 -4.09 -14.67
CA ARG A 289 19.56 -5.31 -14.65
C ARG A 289 18.05 -5.07 -14.74
N HIS A 290 17.62 -3.81 -14.75
CA HIS A 290 16.26 -3.42 -15.16
C HIS A 290 16.24 -3.24 -16.68
N THR A 291 16.35 -4.34 -17.42
CA THR A 291 16.11 -4.34 -18.87
C THR A 291 14.61 -4.23 -19.11
N GLY A 292 14.10 -3.01 -19.00
CA GLY A 292 12.73 -2.69 -19.27
C GLY A 292 12.56 -1.19 -19.24
N THR A 293 12.71 -0.55 -20.41
CA THR A 293 12.13 0.76 -20.72
C THR A 293 10.60 0.75 -20.71
N ALA A 294 9.98 -0.32 -20.20
CA ALA A 294 8.56 -0.39 -19.98
C ALA A 294 8.19 0.60 -18.87
N PRO A 295 7.25 1.53 -19.12
CA PRO A 295 6.83 2.48 -18.12
C PRO A 295 6.33 1.74 -16.88
N GLN A 296 6.93 2.05 -15.73
CA GLN A 296 6.59 1.43 -14.45
C GLN A 296 5.44 2.19 -13.79
N PRO A 297 4.62 1.50 -12.98
CA PRO A 297 3.66 2.18 -12.14
C PRO A 297 4.36 3.15 -11.18
N GLN A 298 3.67 4.24 -10.85
CA GLN A 298 4.18 5.24 -9.91
C GLN A 298 4.36 4.64 -8.50
N PHE A 299 3.43 3.78 -8.09
CA PHE A 299 3.46 3.10 -6.79
C PHE A 299 3.29 1.59 -6.95
N VAL A 300 4.04 0.84 -6.15
CA VAL A 300 3.98 -0.63 -6.09
C VAL A 300 3.81 -1.07 -4.65
N ILE A 301 2.69 -1.73 -4.36
CA ILE A 301 2.47 -2.44 -3.11
C ILE A 301 3.01 -3.86 -3.30
N PRO A 302 4.05 -4.28 -2.55
CA PRO A 302 4.61 -5.63 -2.71
C PRO A 302 3.68 -6.69 -2.12
N LEU A 303 3.73 -7.92 -2.64
CA LEU A 303 3.08 -9.08 -2.03
C LEU A 303 3.85 -9.52 -0.78
N LEU A 304 3.24 -9.31 0.39
CA LEU A 304 3.81 -9.67 1.68
C LEU A 304 2.92 -10.68 2.40
N ARG A 305 3.53 -11.51 3.26
CA ARG A 305 2.78 -12.41 4.15
C ARG A 305 2.03 -11.65 5.23
N VAL A 306 2.57 -10.49 5.65
CA VAL A 306 2.01 -9.66 6.72
C VAL A 306 2.21 -8.19 6.34
N TYR A 307 1.15 -7.41 6.39
CA TYR A 307 1.19 -5.96 6.34
C TYR A 307 1.00 -5.43 7.76
N MET A 308 2.00 -4.73 8.30
CA MET A 308 1.94 -4.11 9.61
C MET A 308 1.76 -2.60 9.44
N SER A 309 0.74 -2.02 10.06
CA SER A 309 0.55 -0.57 10.14
C SER A 309 0.48 -0.12 11.59
N VAL A 310 1.13 1.01 11.87
CA VAL A 310 0.99 1.73 13.15
C VAL A 310 0.23 3.00 12.82
N ASN A 311 -0.99 3.09 13.34
CA ASN A 311 -1.87 4.20 13.01
C ASN A 311 -1.78 5.31 14.05
N THR A 312 -1.77 6.56 13.59
CA THR A 312 -1.76 7.76 14.42
C THR A 312 -2.77 8.76 13.89
N ILE A 313 -3.52 9.37 14.79
CA ILE A 313 -4.51 10.42 14.47
C ILE A 313 -4.21 11.62 15.35
N ASP A 314 -4.12 12.80 14.74
CA ASP A 314 -4.02 14.09 15.42
C ASP A 314 -4.97 15.09 14.76
N ALA A 315 -5.63 15.92 15.56
CA ALA A 315 -6.51 16.97 15.04
C ALA A 315 -6.30 18.26 15.83
N VAL A 316 -6.10 19.36 15.11
CA VAL A 316 -5.81 20.68 15.69
C VAL A 316 -6.60 21.79 15.03
N LEU A 317 -6.99 22.78 15.81
CA LEU A 317 -7.63 24.01 15.35
C LEU A 317 -6.59 24.93 14.70
N LEU A 318 -6.96 25.61 13.62
CA LEU A 318 -6.12 26.61 12.97
C LEU A 318 -6.66 28.02 13.23
N PRO A 319 -5.80 29.03 13.49
CA PRO A 319 -4.34 28.95 13.53
C PRO A 319 -3.75 28.59 14.91
N SER A 320 -4.57 28.49 15.96
CA SER A 320 -4.11 28.37 17.36
C SER A 320 -3.35 27.08 17.68
N LEU A 321 -3.49 26.03 16.85
CA LEU A 321 -2.95 24.69 17.07
C LEU A 321 -3.45 24.00 18.34
N GLU A 322 -4.58 24.48 18.89
CA GLU A 322 -5.23 23.83 20.01
C GLU A 322 -5.75 22.45 19.59
N ARG A 323 -5.60 21.44 20.46
CA ARG A 323 -6.05 20.08 20.15
C ARG A 323 -7.58 20.00 20.09
N VAL A 324 -8.06 19.31 19.06
CA VAL A 324 -9.49 19.00 18.85
C VAL A 324 -9.69 17.50 19.05
N GLN A 325 -10.58 17.13 19.97
CA GLN A 325 -10.80 15.72 20.32
C GLN A 325 -11.85 15.09 19.40
N LEU A 326 -11.41 14.50 18.30
CA LEU A 326 -12.27 13.80 17.34
C LEU A 326 -12.20 12.28 17.49
N GLN A 327 -13.33 11.62 17.32
CA GLN A 327 -13.51 10.17 17.37
C GLN A 327 -14.36 9.71 16.17
N GLY A 328 -14.14 8.48 15.70
CA GLY A 328 -14.89 7.90 14.58
C GLY A 328 -14.82 8.76 13.31
N ILE A 329 -13.59 9.13 12.90
CA ILE A 329 -13.38 10.04 11.77
C ILE A 329 -13.63 9.27 10.46
N SER A 330 -14.48 9.84 9.63
CA SER A 330 -14.67 9.43 8.24
C SER A 330 -14.39 10.61 7.31
N ILE A 331 -13.52 10.43 6.34
CA ILE A 331 -13.14 11.43 5.34
C ILE A 331 -13.45 10.86 3.96
N THR A 332 -14.21 11.57 3.14
CA THR A 332 -14.63 11.10 1.82
C THR A 332 -14.33 12.13 0.73
N ALA A 333 -13.88 11.67 -0.44
CA ALA A 333 -13.82 12.47 -1.66
C ALA A 333 -14.20 11.59 -2.86
N ASP A 334 -14.94 12.15 -3.79
CA ASP A 334 -15.36 11.48 -5.02
C ASP A 334 -15.46 12.49 -6.18
N ASP A 335 -15.51 11.96 -7.40
CA ASP A 335 -15.55 12.74 -8.64
C ASP A 335 -16.94 13.27 -9.01
N ASP A 336 -17.99 12.87 -8.30
CA ASP A 336 -19.34 13.43 -8.48
C ASP A 336 -19.54 14.67 -7.59
N GLY A 337 -18.82 14.75 -6.47
CA GLY A 337 -18.55 15.96 -5.70
C GLY A 337 -17.31 16.70 -6.21
N PHE A 338 -16.91 17.75 -5.48
CA PHE A 338 -15.71 18.53 -5.84
C PHE A 338 -14.59 18.47 -4.81
N GLY A 339 -14.85 18.01 -3.60
CA GLY A 339 -13.96 18.23 -2.48
C GLY A 339 -14.08 17.19 -1.40
N TRP A 340 -13.22 17.33 -0.40
CA TRP A 340 -13.19 16.45 0.75
C TRP A 340 -14.31 16.80 1.72
N SER A 341 -15.01 15.79 2.22
CA SER A 341 -15.96 15.91 3.33
C SER A 341 -15.46 15.10 4.52
N MET A 342 -15.73 15.58 5.73
CA MET A 342 -15.37 14.93 6.98
C MET A 342 -16.61 14.84 7.87
N SER A 343 -16.77 13.68 8.52
CA SER A 343 -17.67 13.52 9.65
C SER A 343 -16.92 12.90 10.82
N ALA A 344 -17.12 13.42 12.03
CA ALA A 344 -16.56 12.88 13.26
C ALA A 344 -17.48 13.16 14.45
N ARG A 345 -17.21 12.51 15.58
CA ARG A 345 -17.86 12.80 16.86
C ARG A 345 -16.86 13.33 17.86
N GLY A 346 -17.34 14.10 18.83
CA GLY A 346 -16.51 14.54 19.93
C GLY A 346 -17.30 14.99 21.15
N PRO A 347 -16.58 15.43 22.20
CA PRO A 347 -17.19 15.89 23.45
C PRO A 347 -17.95 17.22 23.28
N VAL A 348 -18.81 17.53 24.25
CA VAL A 348 -19.73 18.68 24.20
C VAL A 348 -19.00 20.04 24.10
N HIS A 349 -17.81 20.17 24.67
CA HIS A 349 -17.04 21.43 24.60
C HIS A 349 -16.64 21.84 23.18
N LEU A 350 -16.72 20.92 22.21
CA LEU A 350 -16.47 21.24 20.80
C LEU A 350 -17.50 22.24 20.23
N LEU A 351 -18.69 22.36 20.83
CA LEU A 351 -19.67 23.39 20.43
C LEU A 351 -19.09 24.79 20.55
N ASP A 352 -18.41 25.07 21.66
CA ASP A 352 -17.82 26.38 21.92
C ASP A 352 -16.46 26.51 21.21
N GLN A 353 -15.65 25.44 21.23
CA GLN A 353 -14.32 25.43 20.61
C GLN A 353 -14.36 25.63 19.08
N LEU A 354 -15.38 25.07 18.41
CA LEU A 354 -15.54 25.12 16.96
C LEU A 354 -16.64 26.11 16.51
N ALA A 355 -17.07 26.99 17.41
CA ALA A 355 -18.03 28.03 17.06
C ALA A 355 -17.46 28.95 15.96
N PRO A 356 -18.27 29.34 14.95
CA PRO A 356 -17.84 30.29 13.93
C PRO A 356 -17.38 31.60 14.57
N SER A 357 -16.30 32.18 14.03
CA SER A 357 -15.75 33.45 14.50
C SER A 357 -15.78 34.47 13.35
N GLY A 358 -16.34 35.66 13.61
CA GLY A 358 -16.47 36.70 12.58
C GLY A 358 -17.27 36.28 11.34
N GLY A 359 -18.22 35.34 11.48
CA GLY A 359 -19.00 34.79 10.37
C GLY A 359 -18.29 33.74 9.52
N LEU A 360 -17.03 33.41 9.84
CA LEU A 360 -16.27 32.34 9.17
C LEU A 360 -16.28 31.05 10.00
N PRO A 361 -16.39 29.88 9.34
CA PRO A 361 -16.30 28.60 10.02
C PRO A 361 -14.90 28.37 10.60
N ALA A 362 -14.84 27.65 11.72
CA ALA A 362 -13.58 27.19 12.29
C ALA A 362 -12.84 26.29 11.30
N ARG A 363 -11.51 26.36 11.26
CA ARG A 363 -10.68 25.50 10.41
C ARG A 363 -9.95 24.46 11.24
N VAL A 364 -10.09 23.19 10.91
CA VAL A 364 -9.43 22.08 11.61
C VAL A 364 -8.52 21.34 10.66
N ARG A 365 -7.27 21.13 11.09
CA ARG A 365 -6.34 20.23 10.41
C ARG A 365 -6.37 18.87 11.07
N VAL A 366 -6.74 17.85 10.30
CA VAL A 366 -6.72 16.44 10.73
C VAL A 366 -5.54 15.75 10.06
N THR A 367 -4.73 15.02 10.82
CA THR A 367 -3.57 14.27 10.34
C THR A 367 -3.71 12.80 10.69
N ILE A 368 -3.72 11.92 9.69
CA ILE A 368 -3.81 10.47 9.85
C ILE A 368 -2.58 9.85 9.17
N ASN A 369 -1.77 9.12 9.95
CA ASN A 369 -0.54 8.45 9.47
C ASN A 369 0.42 9.39 8.71
N GLY A 370 0.47 10.67 9.09
CA GLY A 370 1.28 11.71 8.46
C GLY A 370 0.63 12.42 7.25
N ILE A 371 -0.54 11.97 6.80
CA ILE A 371 -1.31 12.62 5.75
C ILE A 371 -2.24 13.64 6.40
N ALA A 372 -2.20 14.89 5.95
CA ALA A 372 -3.01 15.97 6.50
C ALA A 372 -4.20 16.32 5.59
N TRP A 373 -5.27 16.79 6.22
CA TRP A 373 -6.41 17.44 5.59
C TRP A 373 -6.75 18.72 6.34
N VAL A 374 -7.24 19.74 5.64
CA VAL A 374 -7.76 20.96 6.25
C VAL A 374 -9.24 21.13 5.89
N PHE A 375 -10.08 21.18 6.90
CA PHE A 375 -11.53 21.33 6.76
C PHE A 375 -12.01 22.66 7.33
N ALA A 376 -12.94 23.30 6.62
CA ALA A 376 -13.85 24.27 7.19
C ALA A 376 -14.99 23.51 7.89
N ILE A 377 -15.21 23.78 9.16
CA ILE A 377 -16.14 23.05 10.02
C ILE A 377 -17.50 23.74 10.04
N ASP A 378 -18.55 22.97 9.77
CA ASP A 378 -19.93 23.42 9.95
C ASP A 378 -20.22 23.62 11.45
N PRO A 379 -21.11 24.56 11.82
CA PRO A 379 -21.54 24.72 13.21
C PRO A 379 -21.89 23.36 13.84
N PRO A 380 -21.21 22.94 14.91
CA PRO A 380 -21.37 21.59 15.42
C PRO A 380 -22.78 21.35 15.97
N GLU A 381 -23.33 20.16 15.76
CA GLU A 381 -24.68 19.80 16.22
C GLU A 381 -24.60 18.91 17.46
N ARG A 382 -25.36 19.25 18.51
CA ARG A 382 -25.42 18.45 19.73
C ARG A 382 -26.36 17.25 19.55
N SER A 383 -25.86 16.04 19.79
CA SER A 383 -26.68 14.82 19.87
C SER A 383 -26.74 14.32 21.32
N ARG A 384 -27.96 14.05 21.82
CA ARG A 384 -28.17 13.55 23.18
C ARG A 384 -29.08 12.32 23.15
N LYS A 385 -28.59 11.19 23.67
CA LYS A 385 -29.38 10.02 24.04
C LYS A 385 -29.11 9.65 25.49
N PHE A 386 -29.96 8.81 26.08
CA PHE A 386 -29.71 8.34 27.44
C PHE A 386 -28.38 7.55 27.48
N GLY A 387 -27.44 7.96 28.33
CA GLY A 387 -26.10 7.36 28.42
C GLY A 387 -25.10 7.78 27.34
N ASP A 388 -25.49 8.62 26.37
CA ASP A 388 -24.60 9.08 25.29
C ASP A 388 -24.78 10.60 25.04
N HIS A 389 -23.71 11.35 25.24
CA HIS A 389 -23.68 12.81 25.15
C HIS A 389 -22.48 13.23 24.30
N GLY A 390 -22.75 13.74 23.10
CA GLY A 390 -21.69 14.11 22.17
C GLY A 390 -22.13 15.15 21.15
N VAL A 391 -21.18 15.54 20.32
CA VAL A 391 -21.37 16.52 19.25
C VAL A 391 -20.97 15.87 17.95
N GLN A 392 -21.79 16.05 16.93
CA GLN A 392 -21.45 15.68 15.57
C GLN A 392 -20.73 16.85 14.92
N VAL A 393 -19.51 16.58 14.45
CA VAL A 393 -18.68 17.53 13.72
C VAL A 393 -18.75 17.13 12.24
N ARG A 394 -19.06 18.10 11.39
CA ARG A 394 -19.02 17.97 9.94
C ARG A 394 -18.10 19.04 9.38
N GLY A 395 -17.38 18.72 8.33
CA GLY A 395 -16.54 19.68 7.64
C GLY A 395 -16.42 19.38 6.17
N ALA A 396 -16.10 20.41 5.41
CA ALA A 396 -15.81 20.32 3.99
C ALA A 396 -14.43 20.94 3.71
N SER A 397 -13.82 20.58 2.59
CA SER A 397 -12.57 21.17 2.12
C SER A 397 -12.67 22.68 2.11
N VAL A 398 -11.59 23.39 2.46
CA VAL A 398 -11.56 24.86 2.52
C VAL A 398 -12.05 25.56 1.26
N THR A 399 -11.92 24.93 0.08
CA THR A 399 -12.45 25.47 -1.18
C THR A 399 -13.98 25.51 -1.24
N SER A 400 -14.70 24.87 -0.31
CA SER A 400 -16.16 25.01 -0.17
C SER A 400 -16.59 26.43 0.19
N LEU A 401 -15.67 27.23 0.76
CA LEU A 401 -15.90 28.65 1.08
C LEU A 401 -16.08 29.51 -0.18
N LEU A 402 -15.74 29.00 -1.36
CA LEU A 402 -16.03 29.63 -2.66
C LEU A 402 -17.50 29.45 -3.10
N GLY A 403 -18.28 28.71 -2.30
CA GLY A 403 -19.70 28.43 -2.50
C GLY A 403 -20.62 29.21 -1.55
N ALA A 404 -21.91 29.02 -1.73
CA ALA A 404 -22.90 29.46 -0.76
C ALA A 404 -22.73 28.66 0.56
N PRO A 405 -22.97 29.28 1.74
CA PRO A 405 -23.42 30.67 1.96
C PRO A 405 -22.27 31.69 2.07
N HIS A 406 -21.01 31.28 1.93
CA HIS A 406 -19.85 32.11 2.26
C HIS A 406 -19.47 33.13 1.18
N MET A 407 -19.76 32.82 -0.07
CA MET A 407 -19.60 33.73 -1.21
C MET A 407 -20.96 33.97 -1.88
N PRO A 408 -21.35 35.23 -2.15
CA PRO A 408 -22.59 35.55 -2.82
C PRO A 408 -22.55 35.11 -4.29
N ALA A 409 -23.73 34.87 -4.86
CA ALA A 409 -23.86 34.63 -6.29
C ALA A 409 -23.63 35.93 -7.07
N SER A 410 -22.88 35.83 -8.17
CA SER A 410 -22.63 36.92 -9.12
C SER A 410 -22.97 36.46 -10.54
N VAL A 411 -23.12 37.41 -11.46
CA VAL A 411 -23.29 37.11 -12.89
C VAL A 411 -21.91 37.14 -13.55
N TRP A 412 -21.57 36.06 -14.23
CA TRP A 412 -20.29 35.86 -14.90
C TRP A 412 -20.55 35.74 -16.39
N SER A 413 -19.89 36.56 -17.20
CA SER A 413 -19.98 36.50 -18.65
C SER A 413 -18.68 36.99 -19.28
N ASN A 414 -18.47 36.68 -20.56
CA ASN A 414 -17.29 37.12 -21.29
C ASN A 414 -17.63 38.15 -22.37
N SER A 415 -16.92 39.27 -22.38
CA SER A 415 -17.07 40.33 -23.40
C SER A 415 -16.01 40.29 -24.49
N SER A 416 -15.02 39.39 -24.35
CA SER A 416 -13.96 39.13 -25.33
C SER A 416 -13.69 37.63 -25.40
N ASP A 417 -12.97 37.20 -26.42
CA ASP A 417 -12.56 35.82 -26.58
C ASP A 417 -11.60 35.43 -25.45
N MET A 418 -11.95 34.36 -24.73
CA MET A 418 -11.19 33.87 -23.57
C MET A 418 -11.11 32.35 -23.63
N THR A 419 -10.06 31.76 -23.07
CA THR A 419 -10.05 30.30 -22.90
C THR A 419 -10.91 29.87 -21.72
N ALA A 420 -11.37 28.62 -21.71
CA ALA A 420 -12.12 28.06 -20.61
C ALA A 420 -11.34 28.13 -19.29
N GLN A 421 -10.02 27.91 -19.33
CA GLN A 421 -9.14 28.12 -18.18
C GLN A 421 -9.14 29.58 -17.70
N GLN A 422 -9.07 30.56 -18.61
CA GLN A 422 -9.11 31.98 -18.25
C GLN A 422 -10.44 32.38 -17.59
N LEU A 423 -11.58 31.84 -18.06
CA LEU A 423 -12.88 32.06 -17.43
C LEU A 423 -12.93 31.50 -16.00
N ALA A 424 -12.36 30.31 -15.77
CA ALA A 424 -12.25 29.73 -14.44
C ALA A 424 -11.32 30.55 -13.52
N LEU A 425 -10.18 31.03 -14.04
CA LEU A 425 -9.26 31.89 -13.31
C LEU A 425 -9.89 33.24 -12.95
N GLN A 426 -10.67 33.84 -13.85
CA GLN A 426 -11.41 35.07 -13.58
C GLN A 426 -12.40 34.89 -12.42
N ALA A 427 -13.05 33.74 -12.33
CA ALA A 427 -13.94 33.42 -11.21
C ALA A 427 -13.20 33.27 -9.87
N LEU A 428 -11.95 32.79 -9.91
CA LEU A 428 -11.10 32.59 -8.74
C LEU A 428 -10.26 33.82 -8.37
N ASP A 429 -10.37 34.91 -9.13
CA ASP A 429 -9.59 36.12 -8.88
C ASP A 429 -9.84 36.68 -7.48
N MET A 430 -8.76 37.11 -6.82
CA MET A 430 -8.72 37.57 -5.42
C MET A 430 -9.32 36.63 -4.36
N THR A 431 -9.68 35.39 -4.69
CA THR A 431 -10.20 34.43 -3.70
C THR A 431 -9.12 33.76 -2.87
N GLY A 432 -7.85 33.84 -3.32
CA GLY A 432 -6.71 33.14 -2.73
C GLY A 432 -6.65 31.65 -3.04
N VAL A 433 -7.53 31.13 -3.90
CA VAL A 433 -7.53 29.74 -4.36
C VAL A 433 -6.82 29.63 -5.70
N SER A 434 -5.86 28.71 -5.79
CA SER A 434 -5.14 28.42 -7.04
C SER A 434 -5.85 27.35 -7.89
N LEU A 435 -5.61 27.37 -9.20
CA LEU A 435 -6.20 26.42 -10.15
C LEU A 435 -5.11 25.56 -10.79
N ASP A 436 -5.30 24.24 -10.75
CA ASP A 436 -4.57 23.24 -11.53
C ASP A 436 -5.42 22.82 -12.72
N TRP A 437 -4.95 23.09 -13.93
CA TRP A 437 -5.69 22.78 -15.16
C TRP A 437 -5.04 21.60 -15.88
N ALA A 438 -5.69 20.43 -15.81
CA ALA A 438 -5.23 19.18 -16.42
C ALA A 438 -6.13 18.72 -17.58
N MET A 439 -6.92 19.62 -18.15
CA MET A 439 -7.77 19.36 -19.33
C MET A 439 -7.19 20.02 -20.58
N GLN A 440 -7.63 19.56 -21.75
CA GLN A 440 -7.34 20.27 -22.99
C GLN A 440 -8.16 21.58 -22.97
N ASP A 441 -7.48 22.72 -22.95
CA ASP A 441 -8.15 24.03 -22.95
C ASP A 441 -8.75 24.34 -24.31
N TRP A 442 -9.79 25.18 -24.34
CA TRP A 442 -10.48 25.57 -25.57
C TRP A 442 -10.90 27.04 -25.55
N LEU A 443 -11.08 27.61 -26.74
CA LEU A 443 -11.48 29.00 -26.91
C LEU A 443 -13.01 29.17 -26.78
N VAL A 444 -13.42 30.13 -25.96
CA VAL A 444 -14.80 30.57 -25.77
C VAL A 444 -14.96 31.98 -26.36
N PRO A 445 -15.68 32.14 -27.49
CA PRO A 445 -15.89 33.44 -28.13
C PRO A 445 -16.67 34.42 -27.26
N ALA A 446 -16.46 35.72 -27.48
CA ALA A 446 -17.18 36.79 -26.79
C ALA A 446 -18.71 36.57 -26.78
N GLY A 447 -19.33 36.67 -25.61
CA GLY A 447 -20.78 36.53 -25.42
C GLY A 447 -21.32 35.10 -25.47
N ALA A 448 -20.48 34.08 -25.65
CA ALA A 448 -20.90 32.68 -25.65
C ALA A 448 -21.17 32.12 -24.24
N TRP A 449 -20.58 32.73 -23.21
CA TRP A 449 -20.69 32.28 -21.82
C TRP A 449 -21.46 33.27 -20.95
N SER A 450 -22.43 32.75 -20.20
CA SER A 450 -23.11 33.46 -19.12
C SER A 450 -23.53 32.47 -18.04
N HIS A 451 -23.21 32.76 -16.77
CA HIS A 451 -23.58 31.93 -15.63
C HIS A 451 -23.85 32.78 -14.40
N GLN A 452 -24.91 32.45 -13.66
CA GLN A 452 -25.22 33.11 -12.40
C GLN A 452 -24.92 32.15 -11.24
N GLY A 453 -23.96 32.50 -10.39
CA GLY A 453 -23.59 31.64 -9.26
C GLY A 453 -22.34 32.11 -8.52
N SER A 454 -21.91 31.30 -7.56
CA SER A 454 -20.67 31.53 -6.82
C SER A 454 -19.43 31.17 -7.66
N PRO A 455 -18.23 31.64 -7.30
CA PRO A 455 -16.97 31.24 -7.93
C PRO A 455 -16.82 29.71 -8.10
N LEU A 456 -17.15 28.94 -7.06
CA LEU A 456 -17.09 27.48 -7.14
C LEU A 456 -18.01 26.91 -8.21
N SER A 457 -19.25 27.42 -8.30
CA SER A 457 -20.21 26.95 -9.28
C SER A 457 -19.79 27.25 -10.72
N VAL A 458 -19.08 28.36 -10.95
CA VAL A 458 -18.52 28.70 -12.27
C VAL A 458 -17.48 27.66 -12.68
N VAL A 459 -16.53 27.36 -11.80
CA VAL A 459 -15.47 26.35 -12.03
C VAL A 459 -16.09 24.98 -12.29
N GLN A 460 -17.07 24.57 -11.50
CA GLN A 460 -17.80 23.31 -11.68
C GLN A 460 -18.52 23.27 -13.03
N ARG A 461 -19.22 24.35 -13.40
CA ARG A 461 -19.99 24.40 -14.63
C ARG A 461 -19.10 24.36 -15.89
N ILE A 462 -17.94 25.03 -15.85
CA ILE A 462 -16.94 24.99 -16.93
C ILE A 462 -16.38 23.57 -17.09
N ALA A 463 -15.99 22.92 -15.98
CA ALA A 463 -15.51 21.54 -16.03
C ALA A 463 -16.58 20.58 -16.56
N GLU A 464 -17.83 20.73 -16.11
CA GLU A 464 -18.96 19.91 -16.55
C GLU A 464 -19.19 20.01 -18.06
N ALA A 465 -19.07 21.20 -18.66
CA ALA A 465 -19.31 21.41 -20.08
C ALA A 465 -18.45 20.52 -20.99
N ALA A 466 -17.19 20.30 -20.62
CA ALA A 466 -16.28 19.41 -21.34
C ALA A 466 -16.25 17.97 -20.78
N GLY A 467 -17.12 17.62 -19.82
CA GLY A 467 -17.16 16.29 -19.20
C GLY A 467 -16.00 16.02 -18.23
N GLY A 468 -15.43 17.09 -17.66
CA GLY A 468 -14.40 17.05 -16.62
C GLY A 468 -14.96 16.89 -15.22
N VAL A 469 -14.04 16.83 -14.25
CA VAL A 469 -14.31 16.78 -12.81
C VAL A 469 -13.49 17.85 -12.10
N VAL A 470 -14.01 18.35 -10.98
CA VAL A 470 -13.30 19.29 -10.10
C VAL A 470 -12.89 18.55 -8.83
N ARG A 471 -11.66 18.75 -8.36
CA ARG A 471 -11.14 18.12 -7.14
C ARG A 471 -10.44 19.14 -6.26
N SER A 472 -10.76 19.16 -4.99
CA SER A 472 -10.09 19.99 -3.99
C SER A 472 -8.83 19.29 -3.49
N HIS A 473 -7.75 20.04 -3.34
CA HIS A 473 -6.56 19.55 -2.67
C HIS A 473 -6.85 19.31 -1.18
N CYS A 474 -6.20 18.31 -0.56
CA CYS A 474 -6.51 17.93 0.83
C CYS A 474 -6.09 19.00 1.86
N VAL A 475 -5.03 19.77 1.57
CA VAL A 475 -4.46 20.76 2.51
C VAL A 475 -4.55 22.18 1.93
N ASP A 476 -3.86 22.41 0.82
CA ASP A 476 -3.79 23.72 0.17
C ASP A 476 -5.12 24.20 -0.41
N ALA A 477 -5.28 25.52 -0.46
CA ALA A 477 -6.37 26.19 -1.16
C ALA A 477 -6.14 26.10 -2.68
N ARG A 478 -6.35 24.90 -3.25
CA ARG A 478 -6.15 24.60 -4.67
C ARG A 478 -7.27 23.72 -5.20
N LEU A 479 -7.82 24.09 -6.35
CA LEU A 479 -8.75 23.28 -7.14
C LEU A 479 -8.01 22.66 -8.32
N GLN A 480 -8.30 21.41 -8.63
CA GLN A 480 -7.84 20.72 -9.82
C GLN A 480 -9.02 20.42 -10.73
N ILE A 481 -8.89 20.80 -12.00
CA ILE A 481 -9.80 20.41 -13.06
C ILE A 481 -9.10 19.33 -13.90
N ALA A 482 -9.74 18.18 -14.04
CA ALA A 482 -9.19 17.04 -14.76
C ALA A 482 -10.27 16.36 -15.62
N PRO A 483 -9.90 15.66 -16.71
CA PRO A 483 -10.85 14.85 -17.45
C PRO A 483 -11.39 13.73 -16.55
N ARG A 484 -12.68 13.41 -16.69
CA ARG A 484 -13.30 12.28 -15.95
C ARG A 484 -12.59 10.96 -16.28
N TYR A 485 -12.21 10.77 -17.54
CA TYR A 485 -11.44 9.63 -18.03
C TYR A 485 -10.17 10.13 -18.72
N ALA A 486 -9.06 10.19 -17.98
CA ALA A 486 -7.76 10.57 -18.56
C ALA A 486 -7.27 9.54 -19.61
N VAL A 487 -7.64 8.28 -19.42
CA VAL A 487 -7.46 7.19 -20.39
C VAL A 487 -8.82 6.55 -20.62
N MET A 488 -9.16 6.26 -21.87
CA MET A 488 -10.43 5.64 -22.23
C MET A 488 -10.54 4.19 -21.70
N PRO A 489 -11.74 3.72 -21.31
CA PRO A 489 -11.87 2.43 -20.64
C PRO A 489 -11.47 1.20 -21.47
N TRP A 490 -11.51 1.30 -22.80
CA TRP A 490 -11.03 0.25 -23.70
C TRP A 490 -9.50 0.20 -23.82
N ASP A 491 -8.78 1.25 -23.42
CA ASP A 491 -7.31 1.32 -23.44
C ASP A 491 -6.67 1.05 -22.08
N TRP A 492 -7.48 0.87 -21.02
CA TRP A 492 -6.99 0.59 -19.67
C TRP A 492 -6.09 -0.64 -19.60
N ALA A 493 -6.38 -1.67 -20.42
CA ALA A 493 -5.60 -2.91 -20.46
C ALA A 493 -4.14 -2.70 -20.92
N SER A 494 -3.87 -1.65 -21.69
CA SER A 494 -2.52 -1.30 -22.18
C SER A 494 -1.90 -0.08 -21.49
N ALA A 495 -2.70 0.73 -20.80
CA ALA A 495 -2.22 1.93 -20.11
C ALA A 495 -1.26 1.65 -18.95
N VAL A 496 -0.52 2.65 -18.48
CA VAL A 496 0.37 2.48 -17.33
C VAL A 496 -0.45 2.74 -16.07
N PRO A 497 -0.59 1.76 -15.15
CA PRO A 497 -1.34 1.99 -13.92
C PRO A 497 -0.55 2.93 -13.00
N THR A 498 -1.26 3.80 -12.29
CA THR A 498 -0.69 4.65 -11.23
C THR A 498 -0.25 3.79 -10.04
N VAL A 499 -1.08 2.83 -9.63
CA VAL A 499 -0.80 1.92 -8.51
C VAL A 499 -0.93 0.48 -8.96
N ARG A 500 0.10 -0.33 -8.67
CA ARG A 500 0.07 -1.78 -8.84
C ARG A 500 0.05 -2.44 -7.46
N MET A 501 -0.88 -3.37 -7.24
CA MET A 501 -1.02 -4.07 -5.97
C MET A 501 -1.48 -5.53 -6.11
N PRO A 502 -1.08 -6.42 -5.18
CA PRO A 502 -1.63 -7.76 -5.09
C PRO A 502 -3.07 -7.72 -4.56
N GLY A 503 -3.97 -8.56 -5.09
CA GLY A 503 -5.34 -8.66 -4.58
C GLY A 503 -5.41 -9.09 -3.11
N GLN A 504 -4.37 -9.74 -2.58
CA GLN A 504 -4.29 -10.17 -1.18
C GLN A 504 -4.22 -9.01 -0.16
N ILE A 505 -3.99 -7.76 -0.60
CA ILE A 505 -4.10 -6.59 0.29
C ILE A 505 -5.55 -6.16 0.52
N ILE A 506 -6.47 -6.59 -0.35
CA ILE A 506 -7.88 -6.23 -0.28
C ILE A 506 -8.53 -7.04 0.85
N THR A 507 -9.05 -6.32 1.83
CA THR A 507 -9.67 -6.90 3.03
C THR A 507 -11.16 -7.18 2.87
N ALA A 508 -11.82 -6.47 1.97
CA ALA A 508 -13.21 -6.65 1.59
C ALA A 508 -13.46 -6.01 0.24
N ASP A 509 -14.31 -6.60 -0.58
CA ASP A 509 -14.75 -6.05 -1.84
C ASP A 509 -16.16 -6.52 -2.23
N THR A 510 -16.78 -5.80 -3.15
CA THR A 510 -18.00 -6.23 -3.83
C THR A 510 -17.88 -5.94 -5.32
N LEU A 511 -18.50 -6.76 -6.16
CA LEU A 511 -18.51 -6.55 -7.60
C LEU A 511 -19.96 -6.47 -8.08
N GLN A 512 -20.34 -5.29 -8.58
CA GLN A 512 -21.67 -5.03 -9.11
C GLN A 512 -21.60 -4.82 -10.62
N ALA A 513 -22.25 -5.70 -11.37
CA ALA A 513 -22.42 -5.51 -12.81
C ALA A 513 -23.40 -4.37 -13.12
N LEU A 514 -23.07 -3.57 -14.13
CA LEU A 514 -23.88 -2.48 -14.66
C LEU A 514 -24.51 -2.93 -15.98
N GLY A 515 -25.80 -2.61 -16.16
CA GLY A 515 -26.55 -2.90 -17.38
C GLY A 515 -26.57 -1.75 -18.39
N ALA A 516 -25.47 -1.00 -18.54
CA ALA A 516 -25.44 0.16 -19.43
C ALA A 516 -25.40 -0.25 -20.91
N ALA A 517 -26.15 0.47 -21.75
CA ALA A 517 -26.06 0.35 -23.21
C ALA A 517 -24.68 0.82 -23.67
N ARG A 518 -24.03 0.05 -24.56
CA ARG A 518 -22.72 0.42 -25.11
C ARG A 518 -22.93 1.31 -26.33
N TYR A 519 -22.63 2.59 -26.17
CA TYR A 519 -22.64 3.56 -27.26
C TYR A 519 -21.29 3.58 -27.96
N ASP A 520 -21.30 3.77 -29.28
CA ASP A 520 -20.11 3.88 -30.11
C ASP A 520 -19.94 5.29 -30.69
N ALA A 521 -21.00 6.12 -30.64
CA ALA A 521 -20.97 7.49 -31.09
C ALA A 521 -21.92 8.41 -30.29
N VAL A 522 -21.69 9.71 -30.33
CA VAL A 522 -22.56 10.74 -29.75
C VAL A 522 -22.46 12.04 -30.53
N TYR A 523 -23.58 12.75 -30.66
CA TYR A 523 -23.59 14.13 -31.12
C TYR A 523 -23.45 15.08 -29.92
N VAL A 524 -22.52 16.02 -30.01
CA VAL A 524 -22.34 17.09 -29.02
C VAL A 524 -22.51 18.43 -29.72
N SER A 525 -23.46 19.24 -29.28
CA SER A 525 -23.81 20.52 -29.92
C SER A 525 -23.65 21.70 -28.97
N GLY A 526 -23.07 22.80 -29.47
CA GLY A 526 -23.19 24.11 -28.84
C GLY A 526 -24.61 24.70 -29.00
N GLU A 527 -25.03 25.52 -28.03
CA GLU A 527 -26.36 26.17 -28.03
C GLU A 527 -26.44 27.43 -28.91
N THR A 528 -25.34 28.17 -29.00
CA THR A 528 -25.31 29.48 -29.67
C THR A 528 -24.80 29.35 -31.11
N GLY A 529 -24.95 30.41 -31.92
CA GLY A 529 -24.39 30.46 -33.28
C GLY A 529 -22.86 30.37 -33.35
N ALA A 530 -22.17 30.51 -32.21
CA ALA A 530 -20.73 30.30 -32.06
C ALA A 530 -20.38 28.86 -31.60
N GLY A 531 -21.39 28.01 -31.40
CA GLY A 531 -21.24 26.61 -31.01
C GLY A 531 -20.72 25.73 -32.15
N VAL A 532 -20.21 24.54 -31.80
CA VAL A 532 -19.85 23.50 -32.78
C VAL A 532 -20.78 22.30 -32.63
N LEU A 533 -21.08 21.64 -33.75
CA LEU A 533 -21.73 20.33 -33.75
C LEU A 533 -20.69 19.25 -34.04
N GLY A 534 -20.25 18.56 -32.99
CA GLY A 534 -19.30 17.45 -33.07
C GLY A 534 -20.02 16.10 -33.16
N HIS A 535 -19.70 15.30 -34.16
CA HIS A 535 -20.04 13.88 -34.21
C HIS A 535 -18.86 13.08 -33.70
N VAL A 536 -18.91 12.71 -32.41
CA VAL A 536 -17.83 12.00 -31.73
C VAL A 536 -18.05 10.50 -31.88
N VAL A 537 -17.07 9.79 -32.44
CA VAL A 537 -17.16 8.36 -32.76
C VAL A 537 -15.94 7.65 -32.19
N ARG A 538 -16.16 6.51 -31.53
CA ARG A 538 -15.08 5.66 -31.04
C ARG A 538 -14.26 5.09 -32.20
N ALA A 539 -12.95 5.25 -32.15
CA ALA A 539 -12.04 4.74 -33.17
C ALA A 539 -12.22 3.22 -33.36
N GLY A 540 -12.23 2.79 -34.62
CA GLY A 540 -12.42 1.38 -35.00
C GLY A 540 -13.86 0.86 -34.88
N SER A 541 -14.83 1.70 -34.50
CA SER A 541 -16.27 1.37 -34.54
C SER A 541 -16.97 1.95 -35.77
N ALA A 542 -18.12 1.38 -36.14
CA ALA A 542 -18.96 1.93 -37.20
C ALA A 542 -19.78 3.17 -36.75
N GLY A 543 -19.84 3.45 -35.44
CA GLY A 543 -20.61 4.56 -34.88
C GLY A 543 -22.13 4.40 -34.98
N GLU A 544 -22.63 3.17 -35.09
CA GLU A 544 -24.06 2.90 -35.34
C GLU A 544 -24.93 3.06 -34.09
N VAL A 545 -24.38 2.77 -32.90
CA VAL A 545 -25.11 2.88 -31.63
C VAL A 545 -24.86 4.25 -31.01
N LEU A 546 -25.80 5.16 -31.22
CA LEU A 546 -25.72 6.55 -30.77
C LEU A 546 -26.19 6.71 -29.33
N ALA A 547 -25.40 7.42 -28.51
CA ALA A 547 -25.85 7.96 -27.23
C ALA A 547 -26.82 9.13 -27.44
N PRO A 548 -27.64 9.47 -26.43
CA PRO A 548 -28.41 10.71 -26.44
C PRO A 548 -27.53 11.92 -26.75
N GLN A 549 -28.00 12.80 -27.63
CA GLN A 549 -27.27 14.02 -27.97
C GLN A 549 -27.08 14.89 -26.71
N VAL A 550 -25.90 15.46 -26.58
CA VAL A 550 -25.58 16.43 -25.53
C VAL A 550 -25.54 17.82 -26.13
N THR A 551 -26.20 18.76 -25.46
CA THR A 551 -26.18 20.17 -25.83
C THR A 551 -25.63 21.00 -24.67
N ASP A 552 -24.69 21.91 -24.95
CA ASP A 552 -24.10 22.78 -23.92
C ASP A 552 -23.57 24.09 -24.55
N ALA A 553 -23.89 25.25 -23.97
CA ALA A 553 -23.44 26.57 -24.44
C ALA A 553 -21.92 26.71 -24.56
N LEU A 554 -21.15 26.04 -23.70
CA LEU A 554 -19.68 26.11 -23.69
C LEU A 554 -19.00 25.19 -24.71
N VAL A 555 -19.75 24.41 -25.49
CA VAL A 555 -19.23 23.61 -26.61
C VAL A 555 -19.07 24.51 -27.85
N THR A 556 -18.04 25.36 -27.79
CA THR A 556 -17.68 26.35 -28.82
C THR A 556 -16.55 25.89 -29.74
N HIS A 557 -15.83 24.84 -29.36
CA HIS A 557 -14.67 24.32 -30.09
C HIS A 557 -14.72 22.79 -30.21
N VAL A 558 -14.00 22.26 -31.21
CA VAL A 558 -13.87 20.81 -31.46
C VAL A 558 -13.28 20.08 -30.25
N ASP A 559 -12.36 20.70 -29.51
CA ASP A 559 -11.74 20.11 -28.32
C ASP A 559 -12.73 19.94 -27.15
N ALA A 560 -13.65 20.90 -26.97
CA ALA A 560 -14.71 20.79 -25.98
C ALA A 560 -15.70 19.67 -26.36
N ALA A 561 -16.12 19.63 -27.63
CA ALA A 561 -17.00 18.59 -28.15
C ALA A 561 -16.38 17.19 -28.02
N ARG A 562 -15.08 17.06 -28.35
CA ARG A 562 -14.30 15.83 -28.21
C ARG A 562 -14.28 15.35 -26.77
N GLN A 563 -13.90 16.21 -25.82
CA GLN A 563 -13.81 15.83 -24.42
C GLN A 563 -15.17 15.43 -23.83
N ARG A 564 -16.21 16.22 -24.12
CA ARG A 564 -17.57 15.93 -23.65
C ARG A 564 -18.10 14.62 -24.23
N GLY A 565 -17.92 14.39 -25.52
CA GLY A 565 -18.35 13.15 -26.17
C GLY A 565 -17.57 11.93 -25.68
N SER A 566 -16.26 12.09 -25.45
CA SER A 566 -15.40 11.04 -24.87
C SER A 566 -15.89 10.62 -23.50
N ALA A 567 -16.25 11.57 -22.63
CA ALA A 567 -16.76 11.27 -21.30
C ALA A 567 -18.07 10.46 -21.34
N VAL A 568 -18.97 10.77 -22.27
CA VAL A 568 -20.25 10.06 -22.46
C VAL A 568 -20.02 8.61 -22.93
N ILE A 569 -19.22 8.43 -23.97
CA ILE A 569 -18.93 7.11 -24.54
C ILE A 569 -18.13 6.25 -23.55
N ALA A 570 -17.15 6.84 -22.85
CA ALA A 570 -16.36 6.15 -21.83
C ALA A 570 -17.24 5.66 -20.67
N ALA A 571 -18.14 6.49 -20.15
CA ALA A 571 -19.05 6.09 -19.06
C ALA A 571 -19.91 4.88 -19.46
N ALA A 572 -20.36 4.81 -20.72
CA ALA A 572 -21.12 3.70 -21.27
C ALA A 572 -20.31 2.40 -21.45
N ALA A 573 -18.98 2.50 -21.56
CA ALA A 573 -18.09 1.36 -21.65
C ALA A 573 -17.85 0.66 -20.29
N ILE A 574 -18.18 1.32 -19.18
CA ILE A 574 -18.02 0.76 -17.83
C ILE A 574 -19.06 -0.35 -17.62
N THR A 575 -18.59 -1.49 -17.12
CA THR A 575 -19.44 -2.68 -16.96
C THR A 575 -19.61 -3.10 -15.52
N HIS A 576 -18.74 -2.65 -14.61
CA HIS A 576 -18.83 -3.01 -13.20
C HIS A 576 -18.42 -1.84 -12.31
N ARG A 577 -19.06 -1.76 -11.13
CA ARG A 577 -18.57 -1.02 -9.98
C ARG A 577 -17.99 -2.02 -8.99
N HIS A 578 -16.75 -1.80 -8.57
CA HIS A 578 -16.00 -2.70 -7.68
C HIS A 578 -15.48 -1.92 -6.47
N PRO A 579 -16.32 -1.63 -5.46
CA PRO A 579 -15.84 -1.10 -4.20
C PRO A 579 -14.83 -2.05 -3.55
N ILE A 580 -13.63 -1.57 -3.23
CA ILE A 580 -12.57 -2.36 -2.56
C ILE A 580 -12.09 -1.66 -1.30
N THR A 581 -11.78 -2.42 -0.25
CA THR A 581 -11.31 -1.89 1.03
C THR A 581 -9.93 -2.42 1.36
N LEU A 582 -8.98 -1.53 1.62
CA LEU A 582 -7.59 -1.84 1.92
C LEU A 582 -7.09 -1.03 3.13
N PRO A 583 -6.04 -1.48 3.84
CA PRO A 583 -5.40 -0.68 4.87
C PRO A 583 -4.77 0.60 4.29
N LEU A 584 -4.72 1.66 5.09
CA LEU A 584 -3.98 2.87 4.73
C LEU A 584 -2.46 2.64 4.92
N LEU A 585 -1.73 2.39 3.84
CA LEU A 585 -0.29 2.15 3.84
C LEU A 585 0.48 3.43 3.48
N THR A 586 1.32 3.91 4.39
CA THR A 586 2.16 5.10 4.18
C THR A 586 3.66 4.75 4.18
N GLY A 587 4.48 5.60 3.56
CA GLY A 587 5.94 5.48 3.51
C GLY A 587 6.49 4.53 2.43
N GLY A 588 7.77 4.69 2.09
CA GLY A 588 8.45 3.88 1.07
C GLY A 588 7.83 4.06 -0.32
N THR A 589 7.56 2.94 -1.00
CA THR A 589 6.87 2.90 -2.31
C THR A 589 5.35 2.81 -2.19
N ASN A 590 4.80 2.87 -0.98
CA ASN A 590 3.35 2.78 -0.77
C ASN A 590 2.67 4.09 -1.17
N PRO A 591 1.48 4.03 -1.78
CA PRO A 591 0.82 5.21 -2.34
C PRO A 591 0.29 6.20 -1.29
N GLY A 592 0.17 5.80 -0.02
CA GLY A 592 -0.60 6.59 0.95
C GLY A 592 -2.07 6.57 0.55
N LEU A 593 -2.56 7.70 0.02
CA LEU A 593 -3.90 7.83 -0.53
C LEU A 593 -3.94 7.35 -1.98
N ILE A 594 -4.86 6.43 -2.29
CA ILE A 594 -5.17 6.10 -3.68
C ILE A 594 -6.31 7.03 -4.13
N LEU A 595 -5.94 8.12 -4.81
CA LEU A 595 -6.84 9.22 -5.11
C LEU A 595 -7.78 8.94 -6.29
N PRO A 596 -8.95 9.61 -6.35
CA PRO A 596 -9.77 9.63 -7.56
C PRO A 596 -8.95 10.04 -8.79
N GLY A 597 -9.21 9.36 -9.91
CA GLY A 597 -8.45 9.50 -11.16
C GLY A 597 -7.25 8.55 -11.29
N TYR A 598 -6.86 7.83 -10.24
CA TYR A 598 -5.80 6.83 -10.33
C TYR A 598 -6.30 5.59 -11.07
N LEU A 599 -5.50 5.13 -12.04
CA LEU A 599 -5.69 3.82 -12.66
C LEU A 599 -4.96 2.79 -11.81
N ILE A 600 -5.68 1.84 -11.23
CA ILE A 600 -5.10 0.77 -10.41
C ILE A 600 -4.98 -0.52 -11.21
N GLU A 601 -3.94 -1.32 -10.93
CA GLU A 601 -3.79 -2.70 -11.39
C GLU A 601 -3.79 -3.62 -10.17
N VAL A 602 -4.73 -4.55 -10.14
CA VAL A 602 -4.86 -5.55 -9.09
C VAL A 602 -4.48 -6.91 -9.65
N GLN A 603 -3.50 -7.53 -9.00
CA GLN A 603 -2.94 -8.81 -9.39
C GLN A 603 -3.53 -9.90 -8.50
N GLU A 604 -4.49 -10.65 -9.00
CA GLU A 604 -5.00 -11.85 -8.36
C GLU A 604 -4.42 -13.11 -9.01
N PRO A 605 -4.42 -14.26 -8.31
CA PRO A 605 -3.92 -15.51 -8.89
C PRO A 605 -4.68 -15.95 -10.14
N ALA A 606 -5.97 -15.61 -10.25
CA ALA A 606 -6.84 -16.02 -11.34
C ALA A 606 -7.00 -14.95 -12.44
N GLU A 607 -6.89 -13.67 -12.08
CA GLU A 607 -7.11 -12.54 -12.99
C GLU A 607 -6.19 -11.37 -12.61
N THR A 608 -5.58 -10.72 -13.59
CA THR A 608 -5.05 -9.36 -13.41
C THR A 608 -6.01 -8.40 -14.07
N TRP A 609 -6.50 -7.44 -13.30
CA TRP A 609 -7.48 -6.48 -13.78
C TRP A 609 -7.06 -5.05 -13.46
N ARG A 610 -7.60 -4.12 -14.24
CA ARG A 610 -7.40 -2.69 -14.04
C ARG A 610 -8.72 -1.98 -13.86
N GLY A 611 -8.70 -0.92 -13.08
CA GLY A 611 -9.88 -0.11 -12.83
C GLY A 611 -9.52 1.33 -12.46
N LEU A 612 -10.44 2.23 -12.70
CA LEU A 612 -10.28 3.65 -12.39
C LEU A 612 -10.93 3.95 -11.04
N VAL A 613 -10.18 4.58 -10.14
CA VAL A 613 -10.71 5.04 -8.85
C VAL A 613 -11.55 6.29 -9.08
N ARG A 614 -12.81 6.26 -8.61
CA ARG A 614 -13.78 7.37 -8.72
C ARG A 614 -14.01 8.08 -7.40
N GLY A 615 -13.72 7.40 -6.29
CA GLY A 615 -13.91 7.92 -4.94
C GLY A 615 -13.10 7.16 -3.93
N ILE A 616 -12.82 7.81 -2.80
CA ILE A 616 -12.12 7.28 -1.65
C ILE A 616 -12.85 7.68 -0.37
N THR A 617 -12.99 6.73 0.55
CA THR A 617 -13.45 6.95 1.92
C THR A 617 -12.39 6.41 2.87
N ILE A 618 -11.81 7.29 3.67
CA ILE A 618 -10.92 6.93 4.77
C ILE A 618 -11.75 6.82 6.04
N THR A 619 -11.70 5.68 6.70
CA THR A 619 -12.31 5.47 8.02
C THR A 619 -11.21 5.19 9.03
N ALA A 620 -11.18 6.01 10.07
CA ALA A 620 -10.22 5.89 11.16
C ALA A 620 -10.93 5.56 12.46
N ASP A 621 -10.94 4.25 12.77
CA ASP A 621 -11.51 3.67 13.98
C ASP A 621 -10.42 2.89 14.71
N MET A 622 -9.76 3.58 15.65
CA MET A 622 -8.53 3.11 16.27
C MET A 622 -8.73 1.76 16.97
N PRO A 623 -7.80 0.80 16.80
CA PRO A 623 -6.45 0.95 16.23
C PRO A 623 -6.37 0.81 14.70
N THR A 624 -7.50 0.74 13.98
CA THR A 624 -7.55 0.45 12.55
C THR A 624 -7.82 1.69 11.70
N VAL A 625 -7.11 1.81 10.58
CA VAL A 625 -7.37 2.83 9.56
C VAL A 625 -7.43 2.14 8.20
N ARG A 626 -8.53 2.36 7.49
CA ARG A 626 -8.76 1.78 6.17
C ARG A 626 -9.11 2.87 5.16
N GLN A 627 -8.79 2.60 3.91
CA GLN A 627 -9.31 3.33 2.76
C GLN A 627 -10.19 2.38 1.95
N GLN A 628 -11.42 2.80 1.68
CA GLN A 628 -12.34 2.16 0.77
C GLN A 628 -12.35 2.96 -0.53
N LEU A 629 -12.14 2.28 -1.66
CA LEU A 629 -12.09 2.88 -2.98
C LEU A 629 -13.34 2.47 -3.76
N ALA A 630 -13.99 3.44 -4.39
CA ALA A 630 -15.00 3.17 -5.41
C ALA A 630 -14.31 3.04 -6.77
N VAL A 631 -14.28 1.84 -7.33
CA VAL A 631 -13.54 1.55 -8.58
C VAL A 631 -14.52 1.22 -9.71
N GLU A 632 -14.29 1.80 -10.88
CA GLU A 632 -14.96 1.39 -12.12
C GLU A 632 -14.10 0.38 -12.87
N ARG A 633 -14.73 -0.68 -13.38
CA ARG A 633 -14.07 -1.72 -14.17
C ARG A 633 -14.77 -1.91 -15.52
N THR A 634 -13.94 -2.14 -16.54
CA THR A 634 -14.38 -2.77 -17.79
C THR A 634 -14.18 -4.27 -17.65
N SER A 635 -15.07 -5.04 -18.27
CA SER A 635 -14.86 -6.48 -18.38
C SER A 635 -13.73 -6.68 -19.37
N SER A 636 -12.68 -7.39 -18.95
CA SER A 636 -11.86 -8.07 -19.92
C SER A 636 -12.81 -9.03 -20.65
N ALA A 637 -12.93 -8.95 -21.97
CA ALA A 637 -13.71 -9.94 -22.69
C ALA A 637 -13.15 -11.32 -22.30
N PRO A 638 -13.95 -12.26 -21.77
CA PRO A 638 -13.43 -13.58 -21.51
C PRO A 638 -12.97 -14.15 -22.86
N LYS A 639 -11.69 -14.51 -22.93
CA LYS A 639 -11.15 -15.29 -24.04
C LYS A 639 -11.82 -16.67 -23.98
N GLY A 640 -12.97 -16.78 -24.63
CA GLY A 640 -13.70 -18.03 -24.89
C GLY A 640 -14.19 -18.76 -23.65
N LEU A 641 -15.36 -18.41 -23.12
CA LEU A 641 -16.25 -19.38 -22.47
C LEU A 641 -17.70 -18.91 -22.63
N GLY A 642 -18.55 -19.82 -23.11
CA GLY A 642 -19.92 -19.57 -23.52
C GLY A 642 -20.75 -18.86 -22.45
N ALA A 643 -21.58 -17.94 -22.91
CA ALA A 643 -22.53 -17.19 -22.11
C ALA A 643 -23.40 -18.12 -21.25
N GLY A 644 -23.09 -18.20 -19.96
CA GLY A 644 -23.98 -18.75 -18.94
C GLY A 644 -25.18 -17.82 -18.76
N SER A 645 -26.30 -18.21 -19.35
CA SER A 645 -27.59 -17.54 -19.22
C SER A 645 -28.07 -17.59 -17.75
N ALA A 646 -27.97 -16.46 -17.05
CA ALA A 646 -28.88 -16.17 -15.95
C ALA A 646 -30.25 -15.86 -16.58
N SER A 647 -31.27 -16.60 -16.17
CA SER A 647 -32.64 -16.51 -16.67
C SER A 647 -33.28 -15.16 -16.33
N SER A 648 -33.07 -14.16 -17.18
CA SER A 648 -33.89 -12.95 -17.22
C SER A 648 -34.90 -13.06 -18.36
N ASN A 649 -36.14 -12.65 -18.07
CA ASN A 649 -37.27 -12.72 -18.98
C ASN A 649 -36.91 -12.10 -20.34
N LEU A 650 -36.96 -12.90 -21.41
CA LEU A 650 -36.63 -12.52 -22.79
C LEU A 650 -37.43 -11.30 -23.27
N TYR A 651 -38.65 -11.11 -22.77
CA TYR A 651 -39.49 -9.96 -23.08
C TYR A 651 -38.91 -8.65 -22.52
N LYS A 652 -38.33 -8.66 -21.32
CA LYS A 652 -37.65 -7.47 -20.77
C LYS A 652 -36.36 -7.16 -21.52
N ARG A 653 -35.58 -8.19 -21.90
CA ARG A 653 -34.42 -8.00 -22.78
C ARG A 653 -34.80 -7.43 -24.15
N LEU A 654 -35.94 -7.83 -24.72
CA LEU A 654 -36.43 -7.28 -25.98
C LEU A 654 -36.85 -5.81 -25.84
N LEU A 655 -37.50 -5.46 -24.72
CA LEU A 655 -37.90 -4.08 -24.43
C LEU A 655 -36.68 -3.17 -24.16
N ASP A 656 -35.69 -3.67 -23.42
CA ASP A 656 -34.43 -2.96 -23.13
C ASP A 656 -33.51 -2.86 -24.37
N LEU A 657 -33.77 -3.67 -25.41
CA LEU A 657 -33.09 -3.66 -26.71
C LEU A 657 -33.77 -2.77 -27.75
N GLN A 658 -34.89 -2.10 -27.41
CA GLN A 658 -35.42 -1.05 -28.26
C GLN A 658 -34.75 0.27 -27.87
N PRO A 659 -33.70 0.73 -28.60
CA PRO A 659 -33.19 2.07 -28.36
C PRO A 659 -34.32 3.07 -28.59
N GLU A 660 -34.42 4.09 -27.74
CA GLU A 660 -35.09 5.32 -28.16
C GLU A 660 -34.45 5.74 -29.48
N ALA A 661 -35.28 5.99 -30.50
CA ALA A 661 -34.77 6.33 -31.81
C ALA A 661 -33.79 7.50 -31.68
N PRO A 662 -32.57 7.39 -32.25
CA PRO A 662 -31.54 8.40 -32.06
C PRO A 662 -32.02 9.75 -32.63
N VAL A 663 -31.69 10.83 -31.92
CA VAL A 663 -31.91 12.18 -32.44
C VAL A 663 -30.89 12.41 -33.56
N GLN A 664 -31.37 12.59 -34.78
CA GLN A 664 -30.58 12.85 -35.97
C GLN A 664 -30.76 14.30 -36.41
N THR A 665 -29.75 14.90 -37.02
CA THR A 665 -29.85 16.24 -37.62
C THR A 665 -30.02 16.14 -39.13
N GLY A 666 -30.79 17.06 -39.72
CA GLY A 666 -30.94 17.13 -41.17
C GLY A 666 -31.54 18.45 -41.65
N VAL A 667 -31.61 18.63 -42.96
CA VAL A 667 -32.21 19.82 -43.60
C VAL A 667 -33.49 19.42 -44.34
N VAL A 668 -34.58 20.15 -44.10
CA VAL A 668 -35.85 19.92 -44.79
C VAL A 668 -35.70 20.32 -46.27
N GLN A 669 -35.79 19.36 -47.20
CA GLN A 669 -35.72 19.62 -48.64
C GLN A 669 -37.07 20.02 -49.23
N SER A 670 -38.14 19.36 -48.80
CA SER A 670 -39.49 19.62 -49.30
C SER A 670 -40.53 19.20 -48.27
N VAL A 671 -41.60 19.98 -48.12
CA VAL A 671 -42.71 19.69 -47.22
C VAL A 671 -43.95 19.36 -48.05
N ASN A 672 -44.52 18.17 -47.82
CA ASN A 672 -45.77 17.73 -48.43
C ASN A 672 -46.80 17.45 -47.32
N GLY A 673 -47.57 18.48 -46.96
CA GLY A 673 -48.57 18.39 -45.89
C GLY A 673 -47.94 18.11 -44.52
N ALA A 674 -48.39 17.05 -43.84
CA ALA A 674 -47.89 16.65 -42.51
C ALA A 674 -46.56 15.88 -42.54
N VAL A 675 -45.95 15.70 -43.72
CA VAL A 675 -44.70 14.93 -43.92
C VAL A 675 -43.67 15.82 -44.63
N ALA A 676 -42.44 15.82 -44.12
CA ALA A 676 -41.30 16.50 -44.69
C ALA A 676 -40.26 15.47 -45.18
N ARG A 677 -39.65 15.73 -46.34
CA ARG A 677 -38.42 15.04 -46.75
C ARG A 677 -37.24 15.78 -46.14
N VAL A 678 -36.51 15.10 -45.27
CA VAL A 678 -35.34 15.63 -44.58
C VAL A 678 -34.11 14.92 -45.12
N GLN A 679 -33.16 15.69 -45.64
CA GLN A 679 -31.80 15.22 -45.90
C GLN A 679 -31.09 15.09 -44.57
N LEU A 680 -30.93 13.87 -44.07
CA LEU A 680 -30.20 13.61 -42.85
C LEU A 680 -28.70 13.79 -43.08
N THR A 681 -28.00 14.30 -42.08
CA THR A 681 -26.55 14.43 -42.08
C THR A 681 -25.92 13.04 -42.00
N GLY A 682 -25.47 12.51 -43.15
CA GLY A 682 -24.74 11.24 -43.25
C GLY A 682 -25.55 10.01 -43.69
N THR A 683 -26.89 10.07 -43.71
CA THR A 683 -27.75 8.88 -43.94
C THR A 683 -28.78 9.03 -45.07
N GLY A 684 -28.61 10.01 -45.97
CA GLY A 684 -29.47 10.18 -47.14
C GLY A 684 -30.80 10.90 -46.86
N VAL A 685 -31.73 10.90 -47.83
CA VAL A 685 -33.04 11.57 -47.69
C VAL A 685 -34.04 10.63 -47.06
N VAL A 686 -34.67 11.05 -45.95
CA VAL A 686 -35.70 10.28 -45.24
C VAL A 686 -36.99 11.09 -45.14
N SER A 687 -38.14 10.42 -45.26
CA SER A 687 -39.45 11.06 -45.08
C SER A 687 -39.89 10.95 -43.62
N VAL A 688 -40.16 12.08 -42.97
CA VAL A 688 -40.48 12.17 -41.54
C VAL A 688 -41.69 13.07 -41.29
N ARG A 689 -42.41 12.82 -40.20
CA ARG A 689 -43.58 13.63 -39.83
C ARG A 689 -43.13 15.03 -39.40
N ASN A 690 -43.85 16.06 -39.84
CA ASN A 690 -43.56 17.47 -39.53
C ASN A 690 -44.67 18.08 -38.65
N PRO A 691 -44.78 17.66 -37.37
CA PRO A 691 -45.82 18.19 -36.47
C PRO A 691 -45.62 19.69 -36.17
N LEU A 692 -44.40 20.21 -36.33
CA LEU A 692 -44.02 21.59 -36.04
C LEU A 692 -44.15 22.53 -37.26
N GLN A 693 -44.64 22.04 -38.41
CA GLN A 693 -44.80 22.81 -39.66
C GLN A 693 -43.55 23.59 -40.09
N ILE A 694 -42.36 23.02 -39.86
CA ILE A 694 -41.09 23.66 -40.19
C ILE A 694 -40.92 23.73 -41.72
N ALA A 695 -40.54 24.91 -42.21
CA ALA A 695 -40.45 25.21 -43.64
C ALA A 695 -39.23 24.55 -44.31
N ALA A 696 -39.30 24.39 -45.64
CA ALA A 696 -38.18 23.90 -46.44
C ALA A 696 -36.96 24.85 -46.31
N GLY A 697 -35.76 24.27 -46.22
CA GLY A 697 -34.49 24.98 -46.04
C GLY A 697 -34.03 25.12 -44.59
N GLN A 698 -34.87 24.80 -43.59
CA GLN A 698 -34.47 24.85 -42.18
C GLN A 698 -33.83 23.54 -41.71
N SER A 699 -32.81 23.66 -40.86
CA SER A 699 -32.17 22.54 -40.17
C SER A 699 -33.04 22.08 -38.99
N VAL A 700 -33.18 20.76 -38.82
CA VAL A 700 -34.13 20.14 -37.89
C VAL A 700 -33.53 18.94 -37.17
N PHE A 701 -33.96 18.73 -35.93
CA PHE A 701 -33.76 17.48 -35.19
C PHE A 701 -34.89 16.50 -35.55
N VAL A 702 -34.51 15.26 -35.85
CA VAL A 702 -35.39 14.17 -36.24
C VAL A 702 -35.21 13.03 -35.25
N GLN A 703 -36.29 12.65 -34.56
CA GLN A 703 -36.28 11.53 -33.62
C GLN A 703 -37.52 10.67 -33.88
N GLY A 704 -37.37 9.35 -33.94
CA GLY A 704 -38.51 8.43 -34.09
C GLY A 704 -39.34 8.64 -35.36
N GLY A 705 -38.75 9.18 -36.42
CA GLY A 705 -39.45 9.50 -37.67
C GLY A 705 -40.32 10.76 -37.62
N ALA A 706 -40.11 11.64 -36.66
CA ALA A 706 -40.76 12.96 -36.56
C ALA A 706 -39.75 14.07 -36.29
N ILE A 707 -40.07 15.29 -36.73
CA ILE A 707 -39.30 16.49 -36.42
C ILE A 707 -39.62 16.93 -34.99
N THR A 708 -38.59 16.99 -34.13
CA THR A 708 -38.71 17.35 -32.71
C THR A 708 -38.35 18.80 -32.41
N GLY A 709 -37.61 19.46 -33.30
CA GLY A 709 -37.26 20.88 -33.15
C GLY A 709 -36.40 21.41 -34.30
N THR A 710 -36.15 22.72 -34.32
CA THR A 710 -35.18 23.36 -35.23
C THR A 710 -33.76 23.16 -34.71
N ALA A 711 -32.87 22.65 -35.56
CA ALA A 711 -31.43 22.56 -35.29
C ALA A 711 -30.73 23.82 -35.81
N PRO A 712 -29.74 24.39 -35.11
CA PRO A 712 -28.91 25.47 -35.66
C PRO A 712 -28.05 24.94 -36.83
N GLN A 713 -27.83 25.76 -37.87
CA GLN A 713 -26.91 25.45 -38.98
C GLN A 713 -25.47 25.54 -38.49
N LEU A 714 -24.96 24.46 -37.89
CA LEU A 714 -23.57 24.34 -37.46
C LEU A 714 -22.84 23.34 -38.37
N PRO A 715 -21.60 23.64 -38.82
CA PRO A 715 -20.81 22.69 -39.58
C PRO A 715 -20.53 21.44 -38.73
N VAL A 716 -20.96 20.28 -39.22
CA VAL A 716 -20.77 18.99 -38.52
C VAL A 716 -19.33 18.56 -38.68
N THR A 717 -18.61 18.46 -37.56
CA THR A 717 -17.23 17.96 -37.53
C THR A 717 -17.23 16.53 -37.02
N ARG A 718 -16.72 15.57 -37.81
CA ARG A 718 -16.51 14.20 -37.34
C ARG A 718 -15.23 14.14 -36.52
N ILE A 719 -15.33 13.57 -35.32
CA ILE A 719 -14.28 13.53 -34.32
C ILE A 719 -14.06 12.07 -33.93
N GLU A 720 -12.90 11.50 -34.23
CA GLU A 720 -12.55 10.14 -33.80
C GLU A 720 -11.77 10.17 -32.49
N ILE A 721 -12.17 9.33 -31.52
CA ILE A 721 -11.60 9.26 -30.16
C ILE A 721 -10.99 7.90 -29.84
#